data_AF-A0A2I4AKB8-F1
#
_entry.id   AF-A0A2I4AKB8-F1
#
_cell.length_a   1.000
_cell.length_b   1.000
_cell.length_c   1.000
_cell.angle_alpha   90.00
_cell.angle_beta   90.00
_cell.angle_gamma   90.00
#
_symmetry.space_group_name_H-M   'P 1'
#
loop_
_entity.id
_entity.type
_entity.pdbx_description
1 polymer ?
#
loop_
_entity_poly.entity_id
_entity_poly.type
_entity_poly.pdbx_seq_one_letter_code
_entity_poly.pdbx_strand_id
1 'polypeptide(L)'
;MRFLQIMDSEFYQDSDNSWVGPLPFRSPRQRLPNNRQLAYDRLMSLRRSLGKRPEMKAHFLEFMENMLARGHAEVAPSLAHNQECWYLPLFGVYHPKKPTKIRVVFDSSAPYEGVSLNDVLLTGPDLNNSLVGVLMRFRKEQVAITADIEHMFHCFIVKESHRNFLRFLWYKDNDMSCEIIEYRMRVHIFGNSPSPSVAIYGLKKAATTGEAEFGTDARRFIERDFYVDDALKSFPTEQEAVHVLRQAQQALACSNLRLHKVTSNRQAVLEAFPPEDRAKDVENLDLCAPDLPVQRSLGLLWNVGLDTFTFKVDEDQKPFTRRGVLSMVNSLYDPLGFLAPITIQGRQILRELTSLTDNWDAPLPDDTKAEWCKWKDSLQKLQSLQIQHPYTSLSTTNAQKRELFIFADASVKAIAAVAYIKVSTSESTEIGFVFGKTKLAPQSGLTIPRLELCAAVLAVEVAELIVAEMDISFDNIEYYTDSKVVLGYIYNQTRRFYVYVHNRVQRILQSTRPHQWKYVPSGLELCAAVLAVEVAELIVAEMDISFDNIEYYTDSKVVLGYIYNQTRRFYVYVHNRVQRILQSTRPHQWKYVPSGLNPADHGSRSVTAAQLSNTTWLEGPAFLLKPSLQVPPFENYNLVDPAADIEVRPFVTTNLTRVTKPAIAPTCFERFSNYSALLRAIAQLIHVIRSFNHSNQTSSCHGWHLCRPTEEEMAKAKICVIKSVQSEYYKEELKCISEETKIPLSSSLWKLHPILDNDGLLRVGGRIAHAELGIDTTHPLIMPARHHLGTLLIRHYHGSVKHQGRHFTEGAIRAAGFWLVGAKRSISTALFKCVTCRKLRGKAECQQMGNLPPERMKVA
;
A
#
# COMPACT_ATOMS: atom_id res chain seq x y z
N MET A 1 23.07 -20.86 8.71
CA MET A 1 23.74 -22.17 8.63
C MET A 1 24.70 -22.45 9.79
N ARG A 2 25.62 -21.55 10.18
CA ARG A 2 26.63 -21.85 11.22
C ARG A 2 26.06 -22.24 12.61
N PHE A 3 24.99 -21.59 13.07
CA PHE A 3 24.32 -21.96 14.32
C PHE A 3 23.86 -23.42 14.32
N LEU A 4 23.15 -23.84 13.27
CA LEU A 4 22.64 -25.21 13.16
C LEU A 4 23.77 -26.23 13.13
N GLN A 5 24.88 -25.94 12.43
CA GLN A 5 26.06 -26.82 12.44
C GLN A 5 26.62 -27.04 13.86
N ILE A 6 26.68 -25.99 14.68
CA ILE A 6 27.12 -26.11 16.08
C ILE A 6 26.13 -26.98 16.85
N MET A 7 24.83 -26.69 16.74
CA MET A 7 23.78 -27.46 17.42
C MET A 7 23.76 -28.93 17.00
N ASP A 8 23.88 -29.24 15.70
CA ASP A 8 23.92 -30.61 15.18
C ASP A 8 25.14 -31.39 15.71
N SER A 9 26.27 -30.71 15.95
CA SER A 9 27.51 -31.35 16.40
C SER A 9 27.68 -31.45 17.92
N GLU A 10 27.10 -30.51 18.68
CA GLU A 10 27.40 -30.34 20.10
C GLU A 10 26.16 -30.43 21.02
N PHE A 11 24.95 -30.55 20.47
CA PHE A 11 23.72 -30.72 21.25
C PHE A 11 23.42 -32.20 21.46
N TYR A 12 23.35 -32.65 22.72
CA TYR A 12 23.19 -34.07 23.06
C TYR A 12 22.33 -34.24 24.32
N GLN A 13 21.83 -35.45 24.55
CA GLN A 13 21.13 -35.81 25.78
C GLN A 13 22.12 -36.45 26.76
N ASP A 14 22.14 -35.99 28.01
CA ASP A 14 23.01 -36.54 29.05
C ASP A 14 22.42 -37.81 29.71
N SER A 15 23.13 -38.37 30.68
CA SER A 15 22.71 -39.58 31.41
C SER A 15 21.47 -39.37 32.28
N ASP A 16 21.14 -38.12 32.61
CA ASP A 16 19.97 -37.76 33.40
C ASP A 16 18.76 -37.44 32.49
N ASN A 17 18.85 -37.79 31.20
CA ASN A 17 17.87 -37.52 30.14
C ASN A 17 17.64 -36.04 29.84
N SER A 18 18.53 -35.14 30.28
CA SER A 18 18.44 -33.71 30.01
C SER A 18 19.17 -33.33 28.73
N TRP A 19 18.60 -32.40 27.96
CA TRP A 19 19.23 -31.90 26.75
C TRP A 19 20.29 -30.84 27.08
N VAL A 20 21.53 -31.11 26.69
CA VAL A 20 22.69 -30.24 26.89
C VAL A 20 23.02 -29.54 25.58
N GLY A 21 23.00 -28.20 25.60
CA GLY A 21 23.34 -27.36 24.46
C GLY A 21 24.50 -26.40 24.72
N PRO A 22 25.35 -26.11 23.71
CA PRO A 22 26.39 -25.11 23.84
C PRO A 22 25.83 -23.69 23.82
N LEU A 23 26.59 -22.73 24.36
CA LEU A 23 26.51 -21.33 23.91
C LEU A 23 27.16 -21.18 22.52
N PRO A 24 26.41 -20.87 21.45
CA PRO A 24 26.93 -20.84 20.09
C PRO A 24 27.67 -19.52 19.83
N PHE A 25 28.99 -19.54 19.94
CA PHE A 25 29.83 -18.36 19.70
C PHE A 25 30.00 -18.02 18.22
N ARG A 26 30.17 -16.73 17.93
CA ARG A 26 30.57 -16.22 16.62
C ARG A 26 32.01 -16.62 16.30
N SER A 27 32.33 -16.72 15.01
CA SER A 27 33.69 -16.95 14.51
C SER A 27 34.01 -15.91 13.43
N PRO A 28 35.09 -15.11 13.58
CA PRO A 28 35.99 -15.06 14.72
C PRO A 28 35.30 -14.54 16.00
N ARG A 29 35.74 -15.03 17.17
CA ARG A 29 35.20 -14.65 18.48
C ARG A 29 36.05 -13.56 19.12
N GLN A 30 35.45 -12.43 19.49
CA GLN A 30 36.10 -11.46 20.36
C GLN A 30 36.19 -12.04 21.79
N ARG A 31 37.37 -11.98 22.40
CA ARG A 31 37.55 -12.41 23.79
C ARG A 31 36.86 -11.41 24.72
N LEU A 32 36.09 -11.91 25.66
CA LEU A 32 35.39 -11.11 26.66
C LEU A 32 36.36 -10.68 27.77
N PRO A 33 36.39 -9.38 28.13
CA PRO A 33 37.10 -8.90 29.30
C PRO A 33 36.40 -9.33 30.59
N ASN A 34 37.11 -9.26 31.72
CA ASN A 34 36.53 -9.60 33.02
C ASN A 34 35.67 -8.45 33.55
N ASN A 35 34.35 -8.58 33.45
CA ASN A 35 33.39 -7.56 33.86
C ASN A 35 32.90 -7.68 35.32
N ARG A 36 33.61 -8.44 36.19
CA ARG A 36 33.19 -8.69 37.57
C ARG A 36 32.90 -7.42 38.36
N GLN A 37 33.71 -6.37 38.17
CA GLN A 37 33.51 -5.08 38.86
C GLN A 37 32.16 -4.44 38.50
N LEU A 38 31.79 -4.46 37.20
CA LEU A 38 30.50 -3.95 36.74
C LEU A 38 29.33 -4.70 37.39
N ALA A 39 29.40 -6.04 37.43
CA ALA A 39 28.37 -6.85 38.06
C ALA A 39 28.26 -6.57 39.57
N TYR A 40 29.39 -6.35 40.24
CA TYR A 40 29.42 -5.99 41.66
C TYR A 40 28.76 -4.63 41.93
N ASP A 41 29.10 -3.60 41.15
CA ASP A 41 28.53 -2.27 41.29
C ASP A 41 27.01 -2.28 41.06
N ARG A 42 26.54 -3.09 40.10
CA ARG A 42 25.12 -3.32 39.82
C ARG A 42 24.43 -4.04 40.98
N LEU A 43 25.05 -5.08 41.56
CA LEU A 43 24.52 -5.77 42.74
C LEU A 43 24.42 -4.84 43.96
N MET A 44 25.40 -3.95 44.18
CA MET A 44 25.36 -2.98 45.27
C MET A 44 24.29 -1.89 45.05
N SER A 45 24.02 -1.53 43.79
CA SER A 45 22.86 -0.70 43.44
C SER A 45 21.54 -1.42 43.72
N LEU A 46 21.43 -2.69 43.32
CA LEU A 46 20.27 -3.53 43.59
C LEU A 46 20.03 -3.68 45.10
N ARG A 47 21.07 -3.93 45.90
CA ARG A 47 20.99 -4.01 47.38
C ARG A 47 20.35 -2.74 47.97
N ARG A 48 20.81 -1.57 47.54
CA ARG A 48 20.24 -0.27 47.98
C ARG A 48 18.78 -0.12 47.56
N SER A 49 18.41 -0.58 46.36
CA SER A 49 17.03 -0.54 45.88
C SER A 49 16.11 -1.49 46.67
N LEU A 50 16.54 -2.72 46.90
CA LEU A 50 15.79 -3.72 47.68
C LEU A 50 15.65 -3.29 49.14
N GLY A 51 16.66 -2.64 49.72
CA GLY A 51 16.58 -2.07 51.07
C GLY A 51 15.51 -0.99 51.23
N LYS A 52 15.15 -0.28 50.14
CA LYS A 52 14.07 0.72 50.13
C LYS A 52 12.69 0.12 49.82
N ARG A 53 12.63 -1.14 49.35
CA ARG A 53 11.41 -1.80 48.85
C ARG A 53 11.29 -3.22 49.44
N PRO A 54 10.75 -3.37 50.66
CA PRO A 54 10.74 -4.65 51.38
C PRO A 54 9.97 -5.76 50.65
N GLU A 55 8.84 -5.45 50.01
CA GLU A 55 8.08 -6.43 49.22
C GLU A 55 8.89 -6.94 48.01
N MET A 56 9.53 -6.01 47.27
CA MET A 56 10.40 -6.38 46.15
C MET A 56 11.58 -7.23 46.60
N LYS A 57 12.13 -6.94 47.79
CA LYS A 57 13.18 -7.77 48.40
C LYS A 57 12.67 -9.19 48.65
N ALA A 58 11.49 -9.36 49.25
CA ALA A 58 10.91 -10.67 49.53
C ALA A 58 10.71 -11.48 48.25
N HIS A 59 10.04 -10.92 47.23
CA HIS A 59 9.83 -11.62 45.96
C HIS A 59 11.14 -11.97 45.23
N PHE A 60 12.17 -11.11 45.33
CA PHE A 60 13.47 -11.37 44.71
C PHE A 60 14.19 -12.54 45.43
N LEU A 61 14.14 -12.57 46.76
CA LEU A 61 14.72 -13.66 47.55
C LEU A 61 14.00 -14.98 47.28
N GLU A 62 12.67 -14.97 47.24
CA GLU A 62 11.86 -16.14 46.89
C GLU A 62 12.19 -16.65 45.48
N PHE A 63 12.37 -15.76 44.49
CA PHE A 63 12.79 -16.15 43.15
C PHE A 63 14.16 -16.86 43.18
N MET A 64 15.13 -16.27 43.87
CA MET A 64 16.50 -16.80 43.94
C MET A 64 16.53 -18.14 44.69
N GLU A 65 15.76 -18.27 45.77
CA GLU A 65 15.61 -19.52 46.52
C GLU A 65 15.07 -20.65 45.64
N ASN A 66 13.95 -20.39 44.95
CA ASN A 66 13.34 -21.36 44.04
C ASN A 66 14.29 -21.78 42.91
N MET A 67 15.04 -20.83 42.34
CA MET A 67 16.00 -21.10 41.27
C MET A 67 17.18 -21.96 41.75
N LEU A 68 17.72 -21.66 42.94
CA LEU A 68 18.83 -22.40 43.54
C LEU A 68 18.39 -23.79 44.00
N ALA A 69 17.21 -23.91 44.62
CA ALA A 69 16.65 -25.19 45.07
C ALA A 69 16.38 -26.16 43.90
N ARG A 70 15.98 -25.64 42.73
CA ARG A 70 15.82 -26.42 41.49
C ARG A 70 17.15 -26.77 40.80
N GLY A 71 18.28 -26.30 41.33
CA GLY A 71 19.60 -26.55 40.74
C GLY A 71 19.81 -25.89 39.38
N HIS A 72 19.10 -24.80 39.06
CA HIS A 72 19.31 -24.06 37.80
C HIS A 72 20.64 -23.28 37.80
N ALA A 73 21.19 -23.01 38.98
CA ALA A 73 22.50 -22.40 39.18
C ALA A 73 23.30 -23.20 40.22
N GLU A 74 24.62 -23.10 40.13
CA GLU A 74 25.56 -23.72 41.07
C GLU A 74 26.61 -22.70 41.51
N VAL A 75 27.26 -22.96 42.65
CA VAL A 75 28.43 -22.17 43.08
C VAL A 75 29.52 -22.30 42.02
N ALA A 76 30.05 -21.17 41.57
CA ALA A 76 31.02 -21.17 40.49
C ALA A 76 32.38 -21.69 41.00
N PRO A 77 33.05 -22.61 40.27
CA PRO A 77 34.35 -23.12 40.67
C PRO A 77 35.42 -22.03 40.56
N SER A 78 36.54 -22.22 41.27
CA SER A 78 37.71 -21.37 41.14
C SER A 78 38.20 -21.34 39.69
N LEU A 79 38.48 -20.14 39.19
CA LEU A 79 38.98 -19.94 37.82
C LEU A 79 40.47 -20.26 37.76
N ALA A 80 40.89 -20.96 36.70
CA ALA A 80 42.30 -21.09 36.38
C ALA A 80 42.89 -19.74 35.94
N HIS A 81 44.21 -19.57 36.05
CA HIS A 81 44.89 -18.33 35.66
C HIS A 81 44.58 -17.99 34.19
N ASN A 82 44.10 -16.77 33.92
CA ASN A 82 43.65 -16.29 32.61
C ASN A 82 42.45 -17.02 31.97
N GLN A 83 41.71 -17.85 32.72
CA GLN A 83 40.47 -18.43 32.21
C GLN A 83 39.43 -17.35 31.96
N GLU A 84 38.83 -17.40 30.77
CA GLU A 84 37.81 -16.44 30.37
C GLU A 84 36.47 -16.71 31.09
N CYS A 85 35.81 -15.64 31.52
CA CYS A 85 34.52 -15.69 32.19
C CYS A 85 33.74 -14.39 31.97
N TRP A 86 32.44 -14.43 32.25
CA TRP A 86 31.56 -13.27 32.15
C TRP A 86 30.50 -13.32 33.25
N TYR A 87 30.25 -12.17 33.87
CA TYR A 87 29.28 -11.98 34.95
C TYR A 87 28.05 -11.24 34.45
N LEU A 88 26.87 -11.77 34.71
CA LEU A 88 25.57 -11.22 34.34
C LEU A 88 25.06 -10.32 35.48
N PRO A 89 24.89 -9.01 35.25
CA PRO A 89 24.19 -8.15 36.20
C PRO A 89 22.73 -8.58 36.39
N LEU A 90 22.22 -8.37 37.60
CA LEU A 90 20.85 -8.74 37.96
C LEU A 90 19.97 -7.51 38.15
N PHE A 91 18.72 -7.59 37.68
CA PHE A 91 17.68 -6.62 38.03
C PHE A 91 16.29 -7.26 38.01
N GLY A 92 15.34 -6.66 38.72
CA GLY A 92 13.98 -7.16 38.84
C GLY A 92 12.98 -6.30 38.07
N VAL A 93 12.07 -6.92 37.34
CA VAL A 93 10.97 -6.27 36.62
C VAL A 93 9.65 -6.86 37.08
N TYR A 94 8.67 -6.01 37.38
CA TYR A 94 7.30 -6.46 37.64
C TYR A 94 6.47 -6.46 36.37
N HIS A 95 5.60 -7.46 36.25
CA HIS A 95 4.60 -7.44 35.21
C HIS A 95 3.51 -6.42 35.56
N PRO A 96 3.16 -5.46 34.69
CA PRO A 96 2.17 -4.42 35.01
C PRO A 96 0.81 -4.96 35.45
N LYS A 97 0.38 -6.09 34.87
CA LYS A 97 -0.89 -6.76 35.19
C LYS A 97 -0.79 -7.83 36.30
N LYS A 98 0.42 -8.17 36.78
CA LYS A 98 0.67 -9.15 37.85
C LYS A 98 1.72 -8.58 38.83
N PRO A 99 1.36 -7.55 39.62
CA PRO A 99 2.32 -6.78 40.41
C PRO A 99 2.96 -7.59 41.55
N THR A 100 2.41 -8.76 41.88
CA THR A 100 2.96 -9.68 42.89
C THR A 100 4.03 -10.62 42.33
N LYS A 101 4.17 -10.74 41.01
CA LYS A 101 5.15 -11.66 40.38
C LYS A 101 6.33 -10.87 39.82
N ILE A 102 7.48 -10.95 40.50
CA ILE A 102 8.74 -10.40 40.00
C ILE A 102 9.36 -11.33 38.94
N ARG A 103 10.00 -10.74 37.94
CA ARG A 103 10.93 -11.45 37.04
C ARG A 103 12.33 -10.92 37.26
N VAL A 104 13.23 -11.80 37.69
CA VAL A 104 14.65 -11.48 37.78
C VAL A 104 15.28 -11.71 36.41
N VAL A 105 15.90 -10.67 35.89
CA VAL A 105 16.57 -10.67 34.59
C VAL A 105 18.08 -10.74 34.81
N PHE A 106 18.71 -11.67 34.09
CA PHE A 106 20.15 -11.82 33.99
C PHE A 106 20.60 -11.11 32.71
N ASP A 107 21.28 -9.97 32.85
CA ASP A 107 21.50 -9.04 31.74
C ASP A 107 22.70 -9.44 30.85
N SER A 108 22.42 -10.21 29.81
CA SER A 108 23.43 -10.61 28.80
C SER A 108 23.73 -9.52 27.76
N SER A 109 22.97 -8.42 27.78
CA SER A 109 23.17 -7.27 26.89
C SER A 109 23.94 -6.13 27.56
N ALA A 110 24.27 -6.27 28.86
CA ALA A 110 25.05 -5.27 29.59
C ALA A 110 26.43 -5.08 28.93
N PRO A 111 26.74 -3.88 28.40
CA PRO A 111 28.03 -3.64 27.77
C PRO A 111 29.11 -3.39 28.82
N TYR A 112 30.30 -3.93 28.57
CA TYR A 112 31.52 -3.62 29.32
C TYR A 112 32.70 -3.54 28.35
N GLU A 113 33.47 -2.45 28.42
CA GLU A 113 34.58 -2.17 27.49
C GLU A 113 34.21 -2.32 26.00
N GLY A 114 32.98 -1.93 25.65
CA GLY A 114 32.49 -1.94 24.27
C GLY A 114 32.00 -3.29 23.74
N VAL A 115 31.89 -4.32 24.59
CA VAL A 115 31.35 -5.64 24.22
C VAL A 115 30.32 -6.14 25.24
N SER A 116 29.33 -6.91 24.80
CA SER A 116 28.41 -7.68 25.64
C SER A 116 28.46 -9.17 25.30
N LEU A 117 27.89 -10.02 26.16
CA LEU A 117 27.80 -11.47 25.89
C LEU A 117 26.98 -11.73 24.62
N ASN A 118 25.87 -11.01 24.43
CA ASN A 118 25.03 -11.16 23.24
C ASN A 118 25.74 -10.78 21.93
N ASP A 119 26.74 -9.89 21.97
CA ASP A 119 27.52 -9.50 20.77
C ASP A 119 28.42 -10.64 20.27
N VAL A 120 28.90 -11.51 21.16
CA VAL A 120 29.78 -12.63 20.81
C VAL A 120 29.04 -13.93 20.54
N LEU A 121 27.72 -13.98 20.77
CA LEU A 121 26.86 -15.13 20.51
C LEU A 121 26.13 -15.03 19.15
N LEU A 122 25.86 -16.18 18.54
CA LEU A 122 25.00 -16.33 17.39
C LEU A 122 23.55 -16.46 17.86
N THR A 123 22.68 -15.49 17.53
CA THR A 123 21.24 -15.52 17.88
C THR A 123 20.53 -16.78 17.40
N GLY A 124 20.97 -17.36 16.28
CA GLY A 124 20.29 -18.49 15.65
C GLY A 124 19.15 -18.05 14.71
N PRO A 125 18.68 -18.96 13.84
CA PRO A 125 17.50 -18.71 13.02
C PRO A 125 16.24 -18.72 13.88
N ASP A 126 15.19 -18.04 13.41
CA ASP A 126 13.86 -18.20 14.01
C ASP A 126 13.33 -19.59 13.67
N LEU A 127 13.21 -20.43 14.71
CA LEU A 127 12.71 -21.81 14.61
C LEU A 127 11.27 -21.95 15.09
N ASN A 128 10.66 -20.86 15.57
CA ASN A 128 9.28 -20.87 16.05
C ASN A 128 8.33 -21.17 14.89
N ASN A 129 7.22 -21.81 15.24
CA ASN A 129 6.09 -21.84 14.33
C ASN A 129 5.49 -20.44 14.21
N SER A 130 4.93 -20.13 13.05
CA SER A 130 4.17 -18.90 12.86
C SER A 130 2.99 -18.88 13.81
N LEU A 131 2.86 -17.85 14.65
CA LEU A 131 1.68 -17.69 15.52
C LEU A 131 0.38 -17.71 14.71
N VAL A 132 0.38 -17.06 13.54
CA VAL A 132 -0.76 -17.06 12.63
C VAL A 132 -1.11 -18.49 12.21
N GLY A 133 -0.10 -19.31 11.92
CA GLY A 133 -0.30 -20.69 11.54
C GLY A 133 -0.81 -21.57 12.67
N VAL A 134 -0.26 -21.41 13.88
CA VAL A 134 -0.75 -22.08 15.09
C VAL A 134 -2.21 -21.71 15.36
N LEU A 135 -2.57 -20.42 15.27
CA LEU A 135 -3.96 -19.97 15.44
C LEU A 135 -4.88 -20.46 14.33
N MET A 136 -4.42 -20.58 13.08
CA MET A 136 -5.22 -21.18 12.00
C MET A 136 -5.51 -22.65 12.27
N ARG A 137 -4.51 -23.43 12.68
CA ARG A 137 -4.69 -24.85 13.04
C ARG A 137 -5.53 -25.01 14.30
N PHE A 138 -5.39 -24.10 15.27
CA PHE A 138 -6.21 -24.07 16.47
C PHE A 138 -7.69 -23.98 16.13
N ARG A 139 -8.08 -23.16 15.15
CA ARG A 139 -9.49 -22.97 14.72
C ARG A 139 -10.07 -24.08 13.82
N LYS A 140 -9.33 -25.14 13.56
CA LYS A 140 -9.69 -26.14 12.54
C LYS A 140 -10.88 -27.02 12.93
N GLU A 141 -11.00 -27.40 14.20
CA GLU A 141 -11.95 -28.39 14.72
C GLU A 141 -12.61 -27.90 16.03
N GLN A 142 -13.57 -28.69 16.55
CA GLN A 142 -14.47 -28.30 17.64
C GLN A 142 -13.91 -28.53 19.05
N VAL A 143 -13.00 -29.49 19.25
CA VAL A 143 -12.40 -29.75 20.56
C VAL A 143 -11.07 -29.02 20.64
N ALA A 144 -11.05 -27.86 21.27
CA ALA A 144 -9.85 -27.04 21.36
C ALA A 144 -9.12 -27.29 22.68
N ILE A 145 -7.79 -27.30 22.63
CA ILE A 145 -6.91 -27.45 23.78
C ILE A 145 -5.80 -26.42 23.77
N THR A 146 -5.34 -26.05 24.95
CA THR A 146 -4.07 -25.35 25.15
C THR A 146 -3.26 -26.01 26.26
N ALA A 147 -1.94 -25.87 26.20
CA ALA A 147 -1.01 -26.34 27.22
C ALA A 147 0.26 -25.46 27.23
N ASP A 148 1.06 -25.56 28.28
CA ASP A 148 2.28 -24.78 28.50
C ASP A 148 3.46 -25.72 28.80
N ILE A 149 4.69 -25.33 28.48
CA ILE A 149 5.91 -26.02 28.96
C ILE A 149 6.46 -25.28 30.18
N GLU A 150 6.53 -25.98 31.31
CA GLU A 150 7.01 -25.39 32.55
C GLU A 150 8.46 -24.90 32.41
N HIS A 151 8.68 -23.58 32.49
CA HIS A 151 10.01 -22.97 32.46
C HIS A 151 10.88 -23.40 31.27
N MET A 152 10.31 -23.45 30.06
CA MET A 152 10.93 -23.98 28.83
C MET A 152 12.44 -23.75 28.68
N PHE A 153 12.95 -22.52 28.87
CA PHE A 153 14.39 -22.22 28.75
C PHE A 153 15.25 -22.97 29.76
N HIS A 154 14.78 -23.07 31.01
CA HIS A 154 15.52 -23.70 32.10
C HIS A 154 15.56 -25.22 31.98
N CYS A 155 14.75 -25.83 31.12
CA CYS A 155 14.79 -27.26 30.85
C CYS A 155 16.04 -27.68 30.05
N PHE A 156 16.74 -26.75 29.42
CA PHE A 156 17.92 -27.03 28.61
C PHE A 156 19.19 -26.65 29.36
N ILE A 157 20.11 -27.61 29.49
CA ILE A 157 21.38 -27.44 30.21
C ILE A 157 22.41 -26.79 29.31
N VAL A 158 23.21 -25.88 29.86
CA VAL A 158 24.37 -25.29 29.20
C VAL A 158 25.56 -26.22 29.37
N LYS A 159 26.22 -26.52 28.24
CA LYS A 159 27.49 -27.27 28.19
C LYS A 159 28.47 -26.74 29.22
N GLU A 160 29.05 -27.63 30.02
CA GLU A 160 29.84 -27.25 31.20
C GLU A 160 30.97 -26.27 30.89
N SER A 161 31.67 -26.48 29.77
CA SER A 161 32.75 -25.61 29.29
C SER A 161 32.31 -24.15 29.06
N HIS A 162 31.02 -23.89 28.86
CA HIS A 162 30.47 -22.57 28.55
C HIS A 162 29.76 -21.92 29.76
N ARG A 163 29.55 -22.63 30.88
CA ARG A 163 28.83 -22.08 32.06
C ARG A 163 29.54 -20.88 32.68
N ASN A 164 30.87 -20.77 32.54
CA ASN A 164 31.64 -19.63 33.05
C ASN A 164 31.34 -18.30 32.35
N PHE A 165 30.62 -18.30 31.23
CA PHE A 165 30.12 -17.08 30.58
C PHE A 165 28.76 -16.62 31.15
N LEU A 166 28.17 -17.40 32.06
CA LEU A 166 26.89 -17.12 32.72
C LEU A 166 27.07 -17.01 34.23
N ARG A 167 28.20 -16.46 34.69
CA ARG A 167 28.42 -16.21 36.12
C ARG A 167 27.52 -15.08 36.59
N PHE A 168 27.22 -15.02 37.89
CA PHE A 168 26.59 -13.86 38.51
C PHE A 168 27.00 -13.79 39.99
N LEU A 169 26.81 -12.63 40.59
CA LEU A 169 27.13 -12.39 41.99
C LEU A 169 25.86 -12.42 42.83
N TRP A 170 25.85 -13.22 43.89
CA TRP A 170 24.75 -13.27 44.83
C TRP A 170 25.23 -13.63 46.24
N TYR A 171 24.38 -13.45 47.23
CA TYR A 171 24.74 -13.72 48.61
C TYR A 171 24.71 -15.21 48.92
N LYS A 172 25.64 -15.65 49.77
CA LYS A 172 25.70 -17.03 50.23
C LYS A 172 24.41 -17.42 50.96
N ASP A 173 23.96 -18.64 50.75
CA ASP A 173 22.74 -19.21 51.36
C ASP A 173 21.47 -18.36 51.11
N ASN A 174 21.46 -17.56 50.03
CA ASN A 174 20.42 -16.59 49.71
C ASN A 174 20.15 -15.57 50.83
N ASP A 175 21.10 -15.35 51.75
CA ASP A 175 20.98 -14.36 52.82
C ASP A 175 21.81 -13.12 52.54
N MET A 176 21.14 -11.97 52.37
CA MET A 176 21.78 -10.68 52.11
C MET A 176 22.67 -10.16 53.25
N SER A 177 22.67 -10.81 54.41
CA SER A 177 23.59 -10.55 55.52
C SER A 177 24.96 -11.22 55.34
N CYS A 178 25.01 -12.31 54.59
CA CYS A 178 26.21 -13.09 54.34
C CYS A 178 27.14 -12.45 53.28
N GLU A 179 28.30 -13.08 53.07
CA GLU A 179 29.24 -12.69 52.02
C GLU A 179 28.68 -12.89 50.61
N ILE A 180 29.17 -12.09 49.65
CA ILE A 180 28.83 -12.22 48.24
C ILE A 180 29.75 -13.28 47.63
N ILE A 181 29.15 -14.31 47.05
CA ILE A 181 29.85 -15.38 46.34
C ILE A 181 29.48 -15.39 44.85
N GLU A 182 30.25 -16.17 44.10
CA GLU A 182 30.05 -16.32 42.65
C GLU A 182 29.22 -17.56 42.37
N TYR A 183 28.16 -17.39 41.61
CA TYR A 183 27.36 -18.47 41.06
C TYR A 183 27.53 -18.52 39.54
N ARG A 184 27.17 -19.63 38.91
CA ARG A 184 27.04 -19.75 37.46
C ARG A 184 25.76 -20.49 37.10
N MET A 185 25.09 -20.05 36.03
CA MET A 185 23.90 -20.74 35.53
C MET A 185 24.30 -22.08 34.90
N ARG A 186 23.55 -23.13 35.25
CA ARG A 186 23.64 -24.46 34.63
C ARG A 186 22.75 -24.60 33.41
N VAL A 187 21.73 -23.76 33.28
CA VAL A 187 20.68 -23.84 32.27
C VAL A 187 20.68 -22.62 31.34
N HIS A 188 20.06 -22.75 30.16
CA HIS A 188 19.86 -21.63 29.26
C HIS A 188 18.87 -20.64 29.89
N ILE A 189 19.16 -19.35 29.76
CA ILE A 189 18.43 -18.29 30.46
C ILE A 189 17.70 -17.38 29.50
N PHE A 190 16.64 -16.74 30.00
CA PHE A 190 16.01 -15.62 29.34
C PHE A 190 16.97 -14.41 29.26
N GLY A 191 17.02 -13.73 28.11
CA GLY A 191 17.91 -12.58 27.86
C GLY A 191 19.14 -12.89 27.02
N ASN A 192 19.55 -14.16 26.93
CA ASN A 192 20.54 -14.63 25.96
C ASN A 192 19.93 -14.68 24.56
N SER A 193 20.59 -14.08 23.59
CA SER A 193 20.15 -14.07 22.19
C SER A 193 19.95 -15.48 21.58
N PRO A 194 20.77 -16.52 21.87
CA PRO A 194 20.55 -17.87 21.32
C PRO A 194 19.48 -18.71 22.04
N SER A 195 19.11 -18.38 23.28
CA SER A 195 18.28 -19.28 24.11
C SER A 195 16.95 -19.69 23.47
N PRO A 196 16.20 -18.80 22.79
CA PRO A 196 14.98 -19.20 22.06
C PRO A 196 15.24 -20.27 20.99
N SER A 197 16.21 -20.05 20.11
CA SER A 197 16.54 -21.01 19.06
C SER A 197 17.05 -22.34 19.65
N VAL A 198 17.82 -22.29 20.74
CA VAL A 198 18.28 -23.51 21.44
C VAL A 198 17.12 -24.28 22.04
N ALA A 199 16.21 -23.61 22.74
CA ALA A 199 15.07 -24.26 23.40
C ALA A 199 14.12 -24.91 22.38
N ILE A 200 13.80 -24.21 21.30
CA ILE A 200 12.94 -24.76 20.25
C ILE A 200 13.62 -25.92 19.52
N TYR A 201 14.93 -25.81 19.25
CA TYR A 201 15.70 -26.90 18.66
C TYR A 201 15.68 -28.14 19.56
N GLY A 202 15.89 -27.95 20.87
CA GLY A 202 15.81 -29.02 21.86
C GLY A 202 14.42 -29.64 21.96
N LEU A 203 13.36 -28.83 21.93
CA LEU A 203 11.97 -29.31 21.91
C LEU A 203 11.70 -30.20 20.68
N LYS A 204 12.15 -29.79 19.49
CA LYS A 204 12.02 -30.59 18.26
C LYS A 204 12.85 -31.87 18.31
N LYS A 205 14.05 -31.85 18.91
CA LYS A 205 14.87 -33.04 19.14
C LYS A 205 14.23 -34.02 20.11
N ALA A 206 13.64 -33.53 21.21
CA ALA A 206 12.89 -34.36 22.14
C ALA A 206 11.71 -35.04 21.42
N ALA A 207 10.94 -34.28 20.63
CA ALA A 207 9.83 -34.82 19.83
C ALA A 207 10.26 -35.88 18.82
N THR A 208 11.36 -35.65 18.09
CA THR A 208 11.89 -36.62 17.12
C THR A 208 12.40 -37.89 17.80
N THR A 209 13.03 -37.78 18.97
CA THR A 209 13.57 -38.93 19.70
C THR A 209 12.46 -39.80 20.30
N GLY A 210 11.37 -39.20 20.76
CA GLY A 210 10.21 -39.90 21.29
C GLY A 210 9.27 -40.52 20.25
N GLU A 211 9.43 -40.21 18.95
CA GLU A 211 8.49 -40.61 17.89
C GLU A 211 8.28 -42.13 17.80
N ALA A 212 9.36 -42.92 17.97
CA ALA A 212 9.28 -44.37 17.86
C ALA A 212 8.42 -45.00 18.96
N GLU A 213 8.31 -44.36 20.12
CA GLU A 213 7.60 -44.87 21.30
C GLU A 213 6.20 -44.25 21.45
N PHE A 214 6.07 -42.95 21.21
CA PHE A 214 4.84 -42.18 21.47
C PHE A 214 4.05 -41.79 20.20
N GLY A 215 4.56 -42.20 19.03
CA GLY A 215 3.88 -42.07 17.75
C GLY A 215 4.09 -40.72 17.04
N THR A 216 3.73 -40.71 15.75
CA THR A 216 3.91 -39.57 14.85
C THR A 216 3.03 -38.37 15.19
N ASP A 217 1.84 -38.61 15.78
CA ASP A 217 0.89 -37.54 16.08
C ASP A 217 1.35 -36.66 17.24
N ALA A 218 1.97 -37.26 18.26
CA ALA A 218 2.60 -36.54 19.37
C ALA A 218 3.78 -35.70 18.88
N ARG A 219 4.66 -36.28 18.03
CA ARG A 219 5.75 -35.54 17.39
C ARG A 219 5.22 -34.33 16.61
N ARG A 220 4.23 -34.55 15.74
CA ARG A 220 3.66 -33.49 14.90
C ARG A 220 3.03 -32.38 15.73
N PHE A 221 2.33 -32.74 16.81
CA PHE A 221 1.79 -31.78 17.77
C PHE A 221 2.90 -30.91 18.38
N ILE A 222 3.96 -31.53 18.91
CA ILE A 222 5.07 -30.79 19.52
C ILE A 222 5.81 -29.90 18.50
N GLU A 223 6.05 -30.42 17.30
CA GLU A 223 6.82 -29.68 16.29
C GLU A 223 6.04 -28.52 15.64
N ARG A 224 4.72 -28.65 15.48
CA ARG A 224 3.92 -27.69 14.69
C ARG A 224 2.95 -26.83 15.48
N ASP A 225 2.48 -27.28 16.64
CA ASP A 225 1.35 -26.64 17.33
C ASP A 225 1.78 -25.83 18.57
N PHE A 226 3.09 -25.70 18.78
CA PHE A 226 3.70 -24.80 19.77
C PHE A 226 4.08 -23.44 19.17
N TYR A 227 3.75 -22.36 19.87
CA TYR A 227 4.34 -21.04 19.69
C TYR A 227 5.17 -20.70 20.93
N VAL A 228 6.50 -20.79 20.81
CA VAL A 228 7.42 -20.74 21.96
C VAL A 228 7.08 -21.85 22.96
N ASP A 229 6.53 -21.50 24.12
CA ASP A 229 6.15 -22.37 25.24
C ASP A 229 4.67 -22.79 25.23
N ASP A 230 3.82 -22.05 24.53
CA ASP A 230 2.37 -22.29 24.48
C ASP A 230 2.00 -23.24 23.32
N ALA A 231 1.31 -24.34 23.65
CA ALA A 231 0.69 -25.24 22.68
C ALA A 231 -0.77 -24.85 22.43
N LEU A 232 -1.20 -24.79 21.17
CA LEU A 232 -2.60 -24.59 20.79
C LEU A 232 -3.00 -25.52 19.66
N LYS A 233 -4.04 -26.33 19.87
CA LYS A 233 -4.58 -27.22 18.83
C LYS A 233 -6.06 -27.48 18.99
N SER A 234 -6.72 -27.87 17.91
CA SER A 234 -8.04 -28.50 18.00
C SER A 234 -8.10 -29.87 17.34
N PHE A 235 -9.06 -30.67 17.79
CA PHE A 235 -9.29 -32.04 17.38
C PHE A 235 -10.77 -32.26 17.05
N PRO A 236 -11.09 -33.21 16.15
CA PRO A 236 -12.47 -33.60 15.85
C PRO A 236 -13.19 -34.24 17.06
N THR A 237 -12.46 -34.95 17.92
CA THR A 237 -13.04 -35.68 19.06
C THR A 237 -12.24 -35.49 20.36
N GLU A 238 -12.93 -35.63 21.49
CA GLU A 238 -12.35 -35.56 22.84
C GLU A 238 -11.34 -36.70 23.08
N GLN A 239 -11.61 -37.89 22.54
CA GLN A 239 -10.74 -39.07 22.69
C GLN A 239 -9.38 -38.85 22.02
N GLU A 240 -9.39 -38.31 20.80
CA GLU A 240 -8.17 -38.00 20.05
C GLU A 240 -7.35 -36.91 20.75
N ALA A 241 -8.02 -35.86 21.24
CA ALA A 241 -7.37 -34.80 22.01
C ALA A 241 -6.65 -35.37 23.25
N VAL A 242 -7.34 -36.17 24.06
CA VAL A 242 -6.75 -36.79 25.26
C VAL A 242 -5.60 -37.73 24.90
N HIS A 243 -5.76 -38.53 23.85
CA HIS A 243 -4.72 -39.45 23.39
C HIS A 243 -3.43 -38.71 23.01
N VAL A 244 -3.52 -37.73 22.10
CA VAL A 244 -2.35 -36.99 21.61
C VAL A 244 -1.69 -36.19 22.74
N LEU A 245 -2.46 -35.55 23.62
CA LEU A 245 -1.89 -34.78 24.73
C LEU A 245 -1.15 -35.69 25.72
N ARG A 246 -1.67 -36.87 26.04
CA ARG A 246 -0.98 -37.83 26.92
C ARG A 246 0.30 -38.36 26.31
N GLN A 247 0.27 -38.71 25.02
CA GLN A 247 1.47 -39.14 24.30
C GLN A 247 2.53 -38.04 24.27
N ALA A 248 2.12 -36.79 24.02
CA ALA A 248 3.02 -35.64 24.06
C ALA A 248 3.58 -35.38 25.47
N GLN A 249 2.75 -35.47 26.51
CA GLN A 249 3.18 -35.31 27.90
C GLN A 249 4.22 -36.37 28.29
N GLN A 250 4.02 -37.62 27.88
CA GLN A 250 4.95 -38.72 28.13
C GLN A 250 6.25 -38.55 27.32
N ALA A 251 6.16 -38.23 26.03
CA ALA A 251 7.31 -37.99 25.16
C ALA A 251 8.22 -36.87 25.68
N LEU A 252 7.62 -35.78 26.16
CA LEU A 252 8.34 -34.65 26.76
C LEU A 252 8.92 -35.02 28.14
N ALA A 253 8.20 -35.80 28.94
CA ALA A 253 8.69 -36.27 30.24
C ALA A 253 9.96 -37.12 30.13
N CYS A 254 10.12 -37.91 29.06
CA CYS A 254 11.37 -38.64 28.75
C CYS A 254 12.59 -37.73 28.54
N SER A 255 12.38 -36.42 28.36
CA SER A 255 13.42 -35.40 28.21
C SER A 255 13.39 -34.35 29.33
N ASN A 256 12.80 -34.68 30.49
CA ASN A 256 12.60 -33.76 31.62
C ASN A 256 11.83 -32.46 31.27
N LEU A 257 11.00 -32.50 30.22
CA LEU A 257 10.13 -31.40 29.82
C LEU A 257 8.73 -31.67 30.36
N ARG A 258 8.24 -30.80 31.25
CA ARG A 258 6.89 -30.94 31.83
C ARG A 258 5.88 -30.11 31.04
N LEU A 259 4.95 -30.80 30.37
CA LEU A 259 3.75 -30.22 29.79
C LEU A 259 2.66 -30.10 30.86
N HIS A 260 2.14 -28.89 31.08
CA HIS A 260 1.16 -28.59 32.14
C HIS A 260 0.21 -27.46 31.71
N LYS A 261 -0.61 -26.96 32.64
CA LYS A 261 -1.67 -25.96 32.41
C LYS A 261 -2.62 -26.32 31.26
N VAL A 262 -3.00 -27.59 31.17
CA VAL A 262 -3.97 -28.05 30.18
C VAL A 262 -5.29 -27.33 30.36
N THR A 263 -5.80 -26.76 29.28
CA THR A 263 -7.11 -26.09 29.19
C THR A 263 -7.86 -26.64 27.99
N SER A 264 -9.19 -26.78 28.07
CA SER A 264 -10.04 -27.19 26.95
C SER A 264 -11.46 -26.64 27.07
N ASN A 265 -12.13 -26.41 25.95
CA ASN A 265 -13.58 -26.13 25.90
C ASN A 265 -14.45 -27.35 26.23
N ARG A 266 -13.85 -28.55 26.32
CA ARG A 266 -14.54 -29.80 26.69
C ARG A 266 -14.12 -30.26 28.08
N GLN A 267 -15.11 -30.38 28.96
CA GLN A 267 -14.89 -30.81 30.34
C GLN A 267 -14.27 -32.21 30.44
N ALA A 268 -14.69 -33.15 29.59
CA ALA A 268 -14.14 -34.51 29.58
C ALA A 268 -12.64 -34.56 29.27
N VAL A 269 -12.13 -33.62 28.46
CA VAL A 269 -10.69 -33.51 28.16
C VAL A 269 -9.94 -33.03 29.40
N LEU A 270 -10.45 -32.01 30.11
CA LEU A 270 -9.85 -31.52 31.36
C LEU A 270 -9.82 -32.59 32.45
N GLU A 271 -10.89 -33.36 32.58
CA GLU A 271 -11.01 -34.41 33.59
C GLU A 271 -10.02 -35.57 33.38
N ALA A 272 -9.51 -35.74 32.16
CA ALA A 272 -8.51 -36.75 31.84
C ALA A 272 -7.10 -36.47 32.38
N PHE A 273 -6.84 -35.27 32.90
CA PHE A 273 -5.54 -34.84 33.45
C PHE A 273 -5.61 -34.56 34.95
N PRO A 274 -4.53 -34.76 35.72
CA PRO A 274 -4.55 -34.51 37.17
C PRO A 274 -4.72 -33.01 37.47
N PRO A 275 -5.33 -32.62 38.62
CA PRO A 275 -5.61 -31.23 38.95
C PRO A 275 -4.39 -30.30 38.95
N GLU A 276 -3.20 -30.83 39.24
CA GLU A 276 -1.93 -30.11 39.22
C GLU A 276 -1.46 -29.69 37.82
N ASP A 277 -1.86 -30.41 36.78
CA ASP A 277 -1.53 -30.11 35.39
C ASP A 277 -2.64 -29.30 34.70
N ARG A 278 -3.76 -29.00 35.37
CA ARG A 278 -4.84 -28.15 34.83
C ARG A 278 -4.53 -26.68 35.06
N ALA A 279 -4.98 -25.81 34.14
CA ALA A 279 -4.87 -24.37 34.37
C ALA A 279 -5.75 -23.93 35.56
N LYS A 280 -5.22 -23.04 36.41
CA LYS A 280 -5.90 -22.54 37.61
C LYS A 280 -6.99 -21.50 37.31
N ASP A 281 -6.86 -20.77 36.20
CA ASP A 281 -7.78 -19.71 35.75
C ASP A 281 -8.31 -20.06 34.35
N VAL A 282 -9.60 -20.46 34.24
CA VAL A 282 -10.15 -21.10 33.02
C VAL A 282 -11.08 -20.18 32.21
N GLU A 283 -11.53 -19.05 32.75
CA GLU A 283 -12.63 -18.29 32.10
C GLU A 283 -12.20 -17.52 30.84
N ASN A 284 -10.99 -16.96 30.79
CA ASN A 284 -10.47 -16.23 29.61
C ASN A 284 -8.96 -16.40 29.45
N LEU A 285 -8.53 -17.09 28.39
CA LEU A 285 -7.11 -17.32 28.09
C LEU A 285 -6.60 -16.28 27.08
N ASP A 286 -5.50 -15.58 27.38
CA ASP A 286 -4.85 -14.68 26.42
C ASP A 286 -3.92 -15.47 25.50
N LEU A 287 -4.34 -15.67 24.25
CA LEU A 287 -3.62 -16.52 23.29
C LEU A 287 -2.40 -15.86 22.66
N CYS A 288 -2.19 -14.57 22.93
CA CYS A 288 -1.16 -13.79 22.27
C CYS A 288 -0.05 -13.36 23.22
N ALA A 289 -0.09 -13.72 24.49
CA ALA A 289 0.84 -13.23 25.50
C ALA A 289 2.00 -14.20 25.76
N PRO A 290 3.14 -14.10 25.05
CA PRO A 290 4.39 -14.50 25.68
C PRO A 290 4.63 -13.52 26.82
N ASP A 291 5.12 -14.04 27.93
CA ASP A 291 5.49 -13.35 29.17
C ASP A 291 6.55 -12.23 28.92
N LEU A 292 6.16 -11.14 28.26
CA LEU A 292 6.98 -9.97 27.92
C LEU A 292 6.29 -8.68 28.42
N PRO A 293 7.05 -7.70 28.96
CA PRO A 293 6.52 -6.58 29.75
C PRO A 293 5.86 -5.45 28.95
N VAL A 294 5.45 -5.67 27.69
CA VAL A 294 4.85 -4.61 26.88
C VAL A 294 3.33 -4.60 27.08
N GLN A 295 2.82 -3.51 27.63
CA GLN A 295 1.41 -3.21 27.91
C GLN A 295 0.59 -3.28 26.60
N ARG A 296 -0.13 -4.39 26.38
CA ARG A 296 -1.00 -4.59 25.20
C ARG A 296 -2.45 -4.27 25.55
N SER A 297 -2.99 -3.29 24.84
CA SER A 297 -4.34 -2.73 25.02
C SER A 297 -5.43 -3.50 24.28
N LEU A 298 -5.08 -4.46 23.41
CA LEU A 298 -5.99 -5.46 22.84
C LEU A 298 -5.21 -6.73 22.52
N GLY A 299 -5.53 -7.83 23.22
CA GLY A 299 -5.08 -9.19 22.90
C GLY A 299 -6.26 -10.04 22.43
N LEU A 300 -6.01 -10.99 21.54
CA LEU A 300 -7.00 -12.01 21.16
C LEU A 300 -7.17 -12.95 22.37
N LEU A 301 -8.32 -12.87 23.03
CA LEU A 301 -8.66 -13.74 24.15
C LEU A 301 -9.54 -14.88 23.65
N TRP A 302 -9.39 -16.06 24.23
CA TRP A 302 -10.31 -17.18 24.05
C TRP A 302 -11.11 -17.38 25.31
N ASN A 303 -12.43 -17.20 25.20
CA ASN A 303 -13.37 -17.56 26.23
C ASN A 303 -13.68 -19.05 26.09
N VAL A 304 -13.14 -19.84 27.02
CA VAL A 304 -13.19 -21.31 26.96
C VAL A 304 -14.62 -21.83 27.12
N GLY A 305 -15.41 -21.18 27.97
CA GLY A 305 -16.78 -21.60 28.28
C GLY A 305 -17.76 -21.39 27.13
N LEU A 306 -17.62 -20.29 26.39
CA LEU A 306 -18.44 -19.98 25.22
C LEU A 306 -17.83 -20.46 23.90
N ASP A 307 -16.59 -20.92 23.93
CA ASP A 307 -15.77 -21.27 22.76
C ASP A 307 -15.69 -20.16 21.70
N THR A 308 -15.44 -18.93 22.16
CA THR A 308 -15.38 -17.75 21.29
C THR A 308 -14.12 -16.93 21.54
N PHE A 309 -13.60 -16.33 20.48
CA PHE A 309 -12.64 -15.25 20.59
C PHE A 309 -13.34 -13.96 20.98
N THR A 310 -12.73 -13.25 21.92
CA THR A 310 -13.16 -11.95 22.40
C THR A 310 -11.97 -10.99 22.44
N PHE A 311 -12.26 -9.70 22.59
CA PHE A 311 -11.25 -8.66 22.58
C PHE A 311 -11.36 -7.81 23.84
N LYS A 312 -10.24 -7.60 24.52
CA LYS A 312 -10.18 -6.69 25.68
C LYS A 312 -9.63 -5.35 25.28
N VAL A 313 -10.34 -4.25 25.56
CA VAL A 313 -9.83 -2.89 25.32
C VAL A 313 -9.28 -2.35 26.64
N ASP A 314 -7.96 -2.10 26.75
CA ASP A 314 -7.43 -1.39 27.93
C ASP A 314 -7.84 0.10 27.85
N GLU A 315 -8.38 0.64 28.94
CA GLU A 315 -8.84 2.03 29.06
C GLU A 315 -7.70 3.05 29.28
N ASP A 316 -6.44 2.61 29.22
CA ASP A 316 -5.28 3.45 29.49
C ASP A 316 -5.36 4.79 28.74
N GLN A 317 -5.27 5.89 29.49
CA GLN A 317 -5.18 7.23 28.91
C GLN A 317 -3.84 7.39 28.19
N LYS A 318 -3.81 7.07 26.90
CA LYS A 318 -2.68 7.41 26.03
C LYS A 318 -2.68 8.92 25.78
N PRO A 319 -1.49 9.56 25.75
CA PRO A 319 -1.39 10.99 25.52
C PRO A 319 -1.97 11.35 24.15
N PHE A 320 -2.58 12.53 24.03
CA PHE A 320 -3.05 13.07 22.75
C PHE A 320 -1.87 13.63 21.93
N THR A 321 -0.96 12.73 21.57
CA THR A 321 0.23 12.99 20.76
C THR A 321 0.36 11.92 19.69
N ARG A 322 1.19 12.16 18.68
CA ARG A 322 1.49 11.17 17.63
C ARG A 322 2.01 9.86 18.22
N ARG A 323 2.84 9.92 19.27
CA ARG A 323 3.31 8.75 20.02
C ARG A 323 2.17 7.99 20.69
N GLY A 324 1.19 8.70 21.26
CA GLY A 324 0.01 8.08 21.84
C GLY A 324 -0.86 7.34 20.82
N VAL A 325 -1.07 7.93 19.64
CA VAL A 325 -1.76 7.29 18.51
C VAL A 325 -1.03 6.03 18.06
N LEU A 326 0.29 6.12 17.80
CA LEU A 326 1.11 4.96 17.44
C LEU A 326 1.02 3.86 18.50
N SER A 327 1.15 4.22 19.78
CA SER A 327 1.10 3.28 20.89
C SER A 327 -0.23 2.55 20.96
N MET A 328 -1.35 3.22 20.69
CA MET A 328 -2.68 2.61 20.70
C MET A 328 -2.93 1.76 19.44
N VAL A 329 -2.51 2.22 18.26
CA VAL A 329 -2.64 1.44 17.01
C VAL A 329 -1.84 0.13 17.09
N ASN A 330 -0.63 0.18 17.64
CA ASN A 330 0.23 -1.00 17.79
C ASN A 330 -0.20 -1.91 18.96
N SER A 331 -1.03 -1.42 19.87
CA SER A 331 -1.53 -2.22 20.98
C SER A 331 -2.76 -3.05 20.61
N LEU A 332 -3.40 -2.77 19.46
CA LEU A 332 -4.42 -3.61 18.85
C LEU A 332 -3.77 -4.82 18.15
N TYR A 333 -3.66 -5.94 18.87
CA TYR A 333 -3.08 -7.17 18.34
C TYR A 333 -4.16 -8.06 17.71
N ASP A 334 -4.19 -8.09 16.37
CA ASP A 334 -5.14 -8.87 15.58
C ASP A 334 -4.39 -9.72 14.54
N PRO A 335 -3.86 -10.89 14.94
CA PRO A 335 -3.01 -11.70 14.08
C PRO A 335 -3.77 -12.33 12.90
N LEU A 336 -5.06 -12.65 13.08
CA LEU A 336 -5.91 -13.27 12.05
C LEU A 336 -6.67 -12.27 11.18
N GLY A 337 -6.71 -10.98 11.57
CA GLY A 337 -7.33 -9.92 10.77
C GLY A 337 -8.84 -9.77 10.97
N PHE A 338 -9.38 -10.18 12.11
CA PHE A 338 -10.80 -10.01 12.44
C PHE A 338 -11.20 -8.53 12.50
N LEU A 339 -10.31 -7.71 13.05
CA LEU A 339 -10.47 -6.28 13.27
C LEU A 339 -9.79 -5.45 12.18
N ALA A 340 -9.33 -6.08 11.09
CA ALA A 340 -8.63 -5.41 9.99
C ALA A 340 -9.38 -4.17 9.42
N PRO A 341 -10.72 -4.17 9.31
CA PRO A 341 -11.48 -2.98 8.88
C PRO A 341 -11.45 -1.79 9.87
N ILE A 342 -11.20 -2.06 11.16
CA ILE A 342 -11.17 -1.05 12.22
C ILE A 342 -9.74 -0.56 12.45
N THR A 343 -8.77 -1.49 12.50
CA THR A 343 -7.36 -1.18 12.72
C THR A 343 -6.75 -0.34 11.59
N ILE A 344 -7.23 -0.51 10.35
CA ILE A 344 -6.76 0.28 9.20
C ILE A 344 -7.06 1.77 9.33
N GLN A 345 -8.17 2.14 9.98
CA GLN A 345 -8.52 3.54 10.22
C GLN A 345 -7.52 4.20 11.19
N GLY A 346 -7.15 3.52 12.28
CA GLY A 346 -6.13 4.00 13.20
C GLY A 346 -4.76 4.17 12.52
N ARG A 347 -4.37 3.22 11.64
CA ARG A 347 -3.16 3.35 10.82
C ARG A 347 -3.23 4.53 9.85
N GLN A 348 -4.40 4.82 9.30
CA GLN A 348 -4.60 5.97 8.41
C GLN A 348 -4.41 7.29 9.17
N ILE A 349 -5.02 7.45 10.36
CA ILE A 349 -4.85 8.63 11.22
C ILE A 349 -3.36 8.85 11.54
N LEU A 350 -2.64 7.79 11.91
CA LEU A 350 -1.20 7.85 12.18
C LEU A 350 -0.38 8.31 10.96
N ARG A 351 -0.77 7.87 9.75
CA ARG A 351 -0.11 8.27 8.50
C ARG A 351 -0.34 9.75 8.20
N GLU A 352 -1.56 10.24 8.39
CA GLU A 352 -1.91 11.66 8.17
C GLU A 352 -1.17 12.57 9.14
N LEU A 353 -1.02 12.17 10.41
CA LEU A 353 -0.21 12.87 11.39
C LEU A 353 1.28 12.92 11.00
N THR A 354 1.78 11.89 10.33
CA THR A 354 3.18 11.86 9.86
C THR A 354 3.46 12.93 8.80
N SER A 355 2.46 13.34 8.02
CA SER A 355 2.59 14.46 7.07
C SER A 355 2.39 15.84 7.69
N LEU A 356 1.78 15.92 8.88
CA LEU A 356 1.42 17.19 9.52
C LEU A 356 2.43 17.62 10.58
N THR A 357 3.03 16.68 11.32
CA THR A 357 3.93 16.99 12.43
C THR A 357 5.18 16.10 12.45
N ASP A 358 6.35 16.74 12.60
CA ASP A 358 7.63 16.04 12.75
C ASP A 358 7.94 15.64 14.21
N ASN A 359 7.27 16.27 15.19
CA ASN A 359 7.48 16.01 16.61
C ASN A 359 6.50 14.94 17.15
N TRP A 360 7.04 13.85 17.69
CA TRP A 360 6.29 12.72 18.24
C TRP A 360 5.44 13.05 19.47
N ASP A 361 5.86 14.05 20.25
CA ASP A 361 5.27 14.39 21.54
C ASP A 361 4.50 15.73 21.52
N ALA A 362 4.34 16.34 20.34
CA ALA A 362 3.48 17.50 20.15
C ALA A 362 1.98 17.13 20.27
N PRO A 363 1.14 18.05 20.76
CA PRO A 363 -0.31 17.84 20.83
C PRO A 363 -0.91 17.66 19.44
N LEU A 364 -1.94 16.81 19.33
CA LEU A 364 -2.68 16.60 18.09
C LEU A 364 -3.43 17.87 17.65
N PRO A 365 -3.47 18.20 16.34
CA PRO A 365 -4.38 19.21 15.80
C PRO A 365 -5.85 18.89 16.15
N ASP A 366 -6.68 19.91 16.31
CA ASP A 366 -8.07 19.74 16.79
C ASP A 366 -8.91 18.80 15.89
N ASP A 367 -8.76 18.91 14.57
CA ASP A 367 -9.47 18.05 13.60
C ASP A 367 -9.09 16.57 13.78
N THR A 368 -7.78 16.28 13.80
CA THR A 368 -7.27 14.91 13.95
C THR A 368 -7.51 14.36 15.36
N LYS A 369 -7.54 15.23 16.37
CA LYS A 369 -7.91 14.88 17.74
C LYS A 369 -9.36 14.41 17.81
N ALA A 370 -10.29 15.09 17.14
CA ALA A 370 -11.69 14.69 17.10
C ALA A 370 -11.87 13.33 16.39
N GLU A 371 -11.21 13.12 15.24
CA GLU A 371 -11.22 11.83 14.54
C GLU A 371 -10.62 10.71 15.39
N TRP A 372 -9.51 10.99 16.07
CA TRP A 372 -8.88 10.05 16.99
C TRP A 372 -9.80 9.66 18.15
N CYS A 373 -10.46 10.63 18.79
CA CYS A 373 -11.45 10.34 19.85
C CYS A 373 -12.56 9.44 19.32
N LYS A 374 -13.15 9.79 18.17
CA LYS A 374 -14.23 8.99 17.56
C LYS A 374 -13.81 7.55 17.28
N TRP A 375 -12.62 7.35 16.75
CA TRP A 375 -12.08 6.01 16.51
C TRP A 375 -11.79 5.28 17.83
N LYS A 376 -11.15 5.93 18.80
CA LYS A 376 -10.86 5.37 20.12
C LYS A 376 -12.12 4.92 20.84
N ASP A 377 -13.16 5.75 20.85
CA ASP A 377 -14.43 5.45 21.51
C ASP A 377 -15.15 4.28 20.82
N SER A 378 -14.97 4.12 19.50
CA SER A 378 -15.52 2.97 18.76
C SER A 378 -14.91 1.64 19.18
N LEU A 379 -13.66 1.63 19.68
CA LEU A 379 -12.98 0.40 20.11
C LEU A 379 -13.68 -0.25 21.29
N GLN A 380 -14.36 0.51 22.16
CA GLN A 380 -15.07 -0.04 23.31
C GLN A 380 -16.17 -1.04 22.91
N LYS A 381 -16.75 -0.86 21.71
CA LYS A 381 -17.74 -1.80 21.16
C LYS A 381 -17.14 -3.15 20.77
N LEU A 382 -15.82 -3.27 20.69
CA LEU A 382 -15.15 -4.54 20.38
C LEU A 382 -15.21 -5.54 21.52
N GLN A 383 -15.43 -5.08 22.77
CA GLN A 383 -15.53 -5.98 23.91
C GLN A 383 -16.76 -6.91 23.83
N SER A 384 -17.82 -6.49 23.14
CA SER A 384 -19.00 -7.32 22.90
C SER A 384 -18.93 -8.15 21.63
N LEU A 385 -17.86 -8.02 20.82
CA LEU A 385 -17.68 -8.82 19.62
C LEU A 385 -17.19 -10.22 20.01
N GLN A 386 -18.01 -11.22 19.67
CA GLN A 386 -17.70 -12.63 19.85
C GLN A 386 -17.54 -13.28 18.49
N ILE A 387 -16.42 -13.97 18.28
CA ILE A 387 -16.12 -14.69 17.05
C ILE A 387 -15.98 -16.16 17.39
N GLN A 388 -16.67 -17.04 16.68
CA GLN A 388 -16.57 -18.48 16.91
C GLN A 388 -15.13 -18.95 16.73
N HIS A 389 -14.66 -19.76 17.68
CA HIS A 389 -13.35 -20.38 17.60
C HIS A 389 -13.22 -21.23 16.33
N PRO A 390 -14.02 -22.29 16.12
CA PRO A 390 -13.91 -23.11 14.92
C PRO A 390 -14.36 -22.33 13.67
N TYR A 391 -13.85 -22.71 12.51
CA TYR A 391 -14.31 -22.13 11.24
C TYR A 391 -15.79 -22.43 10.99
N THR A 392 -16.21 -23.66 11.24
CA THR A 392 -17.55 -24.21 11.00
C THR A 392 -17.93 -25.18 12.12
N SER A 393 -19.22 -25.45 12.28
CA SER A 393 -19.71 -26.50 13.18
C SER A 393 -19.36 -27.90 12.66
N LEU A 394 -19.16 -28.03 11.35
CA LEU A 394 -18.72 -29.24 10.67
C LEU A 394 -17.22 -29.48 10.85
N SER A 395 -16.82 -30.74 11.02
CA SER A 395 -15.40 -31.10 11.07
C SER A 395 -14.73 -30.89 9.72
N THR A 396 -13.66 -30.09 9.73
CA THR A 396 -12.89 -29.78 8.51
C THR A 396 -12.18 -31.03 8.00
N THR A 397 -11.70 -31.88 8.91
CA THR A 397 -10.98 -33.12 8.58
C THR A 397 -11.90 -34.20 7.99
N ASN A 398 -13.16 -34.26 8.44
CA ASN A 398 -14.12 -35.27 7.98
C ASN A 398 -15.03 -34.79 6.83
N ALA A 399 -14.89 -33.54 6.40
CA ALA A 399 -15.69 -32.98 5.31
C ALA A 399 -15.36 -33.61 3.96
N GLN A 400 -16.39 -33.75 3.11
CA GLN A 400 -16.25 -34.29 1.75
C GLN A 400 -15.56 -33.30 0.80
N LYS A 401 -15.81 -31.99 1.00
CA LYS A 401 -15.22 -30.94 0.17
C LYS A 401 -14.80 -29.75 1.03
N ARG A 402 -13.60 -29.23 0.78
CA ARG A 402 -13.04 -28.00 1.36
C ARG A 402 -12.65 -27.04 0.25
N GLU A 403 -13.27 -25.88 0.23
CA GLU A 403 -13.03 -24.86 -0.81
C GLU A 403 -12.59 -23.55 -0.14
N LEU A 404 -11.58 -22.89 -0.71
CA LEU A 404 -11.06 -21.62 -0.21
C LEU A 404 -11.47 -20.48 -1.15
N PHE A 405 -12.11 -19.45 -0.60
CA PHE A 405 -12.57 -18.28 -1.33
C PHE A 405 -11.83 -17.04 -0.82
N ILE A 406 -11.12 -16.35 -1.71
CA ILE A 406 -10.37 -15.14 -1.36
C ILE A 406 -10.90 -13.95 -2.14
N PHE A 407 -11.28 -12.89 -1.43
CA PHE A 407 -11.77 -11.65 -2.01
C PHE A 407 -10.70 -10.57 -1.89
N ALA A 408 -10.49 -9.81 -2.96
CA ALA A 408 -9.51 -8.73 -3.05
C ALA A 408 -10.19 -7.43 -3.46
N ASP A 409 -9.90 -6.35 -2.74
CA ASP A 409 -10.42 -5.02 -3.04
C ASP A 409 -9.36 -3.93 -2.77
N ALA A 410 -9.48 -2.81 -3.49
CA ALA A 410 -8.58 -1.67 -3.39
C ALA A 410 -9.31 -0.33 -3.44
N SER A 411 -8.89 0.57 -2.56
CA SER A 411 -9.29 1.98 -2.57
C SER A 411 -8.06 2.89 -2.59
N VAL A 412 -8.28 4.19 -2.78
CA VAL A 412 -7.22 5.20 -2.60
C VAL A 412 -6.58 5.19 -1.20
N LYS A 413 -7.27 4.63 -0.20
CA LYS A 413 -6.82 4.63 1.20
C LYS A 413 -6.05 3.37 1.55
N ALA A 414 -6.54 2.21 1.14
CA ALA A 414 -6.02 0.90 1.52
C ALA A 414 -6.33 -0.17 0.46
N ILE A 415 -5.53 -1.24 0.48
CA ILE A 415 -5.82 -2.51 -0.20
C ILE A 415 -6.15 -3.57 0.85
N ALA A 416 -7.02 -4.51 0.50
CA ALA A 416 -7.48 -5.55 1.40
C ALA A 416 -7.58 -6.91 0.70
N ALA A 417 -7.39 -7.97 1.47
CA ALA A 417 -7.77 -9.31 1.10
C ALA A 417 -8.43 -10.02 2.29
N VAL A 418 -9.45 -10.82 2.04
CA VAL A 418 -10.14 -11.63 3.05
C VAL A 418 -10.41 -13.02 2.50
N ALA A 419 -10.20 -14.04 3.33
CA ALA A 419 -10.33 -15.43 2.98
C ALA A 419 -11.37 -16.14 3.83
N TYR A 420 -12.18 -16.97 3.19
CA TYR A 420 -13.20 -17.81 3.77
C TYR A 420 -13.01 -19.26 3.34
N ILE A 421 -13.24 -20.20 4.26
CA ILE A 421 -13.32 -21.62 3.96
C ILE A 421 -14.78 -22.01 3.86
N LYS A 422 -15.12 -22.80 2.85
CA LYS A 422 -16.40 -23.46 2.72
C LYS A 422 -16.20 -24.96 2.92
N VAL A 423 -16.97 -25.52 3.83
CA VAL A 423 -16.90 -26.92 4.23
C VAL A 423 -18.23 -27.56 3.87
N SER A 424 -18.20 -28.61 3.04
CA SER A 424 -19.40 -29.34 2.60
C SER A 424 -19.33 -30.82 3.03
N THR A 425 -20.44 -31.29 3.60
CA THR A 425 -20.74 -32.69 3.88
C THR A 425 -21.87 -33.16 2.95
N SER A 426 -22.30 -34.42 3.08
CA SER A 426 -23.45 -34.94 2.33
C SER A 426 -24.77 -34.23 2.65
N GLU A 427 -24.86 -33.59 3.82
CA GLU A 427 -26.12 -33.04 4.35
C GLU A 427 -26.13 -31.51 4.46
N SER A 428 -24.96 -30.90 4.68
CA SER A 428 -24.88 -29.46 4.97
C SER A 428 -23.63 -28.82 4.39
N THR A 429 -23.66 -27.49 4.29
CA THR A 429 -22.54 -26.68 3.84
C THR A 429 -22.46 -25.43 4.68
N GLU A 430 -21.28 -25.13 5.20
CA GLU A 430 -21.03 -23.98 6.06
C GLU A 430 -19.81 -23.19 5.58
N ILE A 431 -19.76 -21.91 5.96
CA ILE A 431 -18.68 -21.00 5.60
C ILE A 431 -18.10 -20.39 6.87
N GLY A 432 -16.78 -20.36 6.97
CA GLY A 432 -16.03 -19.79 8.08
C GLY A 432 -15.03 -18.72 7.64
N PHE A 433 -14.89 -17.65 8.42
CA PHE A 433 -13.81 -16.68 8.22
C PHE A 433 -12.47 -17.31 8.58
N VAL A 434 -11.51 -17.29 7.65
CA VAL A 434 -10.16 -17.83 7.88
C VAL A 434 -9.19 -16.73 8.28
N PHE A 435 -9.06 -15.70 7.43
CA PHE A 435 -8.02 -14.69 7.58
C PHE A 435 -8.35 -13.40 6.84
N GLY A 436 -8.01 -12.26 7.43
CA GLY A 436 -8.14 -10.92 6.85
C GLY A 436 -6.81 -10.18 6.85
N LYS A 437 -6.54 -9.39 5.82
CA LYS A 437 -5.33 -8.55 5.78
C LYS A 437 -5.58 -7.25 5.05
N THR A 438 -5.20 -6.15 5.68
CA THR A 438 -5.26 -4.81 5.11
C THR A 438 -3.87 -4.17 5.08
N LYS A 439 -3.58 -3.42 4.03
CA LYS A 439 -2.36 -2.61 3.89
C LYS A 439 -2.76 -1.21 3.44
N LEU A 440 -2.17 -0.17 4.04
CA LEU A 440 -2.36 1.21 3.58
C LEU A 440 -1.84 1.36 2.15
N ALA A 441 -2.58 2.08 1.32
CA ALA A 441 -2.17 2.37 -0.05
C ALA A 441 -0.91 3.27 -0.04
N PRO A 442 0.06 3.09 -0.95
CA PRO A 442 1.23 3.98 -1.03
C PRO A 442 0.84 5.44 -1.28
N GLN A 443 1.57 6.40 -0.67
CA GLN A 443 1.33 7.84 -0.89
C GLN A 443 1.72 8.30 -2.30
N SER A 444 2.69 7.64 -2.93
CA SER A 444 3.04 7.90 -4.33
C SER A 444 1.82 7.55 -5.19
N GLY A 445 1.23 8.55 -5.88
CA GLY A 445 -0.04 8.45 -6.62
C GLY A 445 -0.15 7.31 -7.63
N LEU A 446 -0.33 6.09 -7.12
CA LEU A 446 -0.67 4.92 -7.91
C LEU A 446 -2.12 5.04 -8.35
N THR A 447 -2.37 4.76 -9.62
CA THR A 447 -3.72 4.72 -10.17
C THR A 447 -4.52 3.59 -9.53
N ILE A 448 -5.85 3.73 -9.42
CA ILE A 448 -6.75 2.69 -8.90
C ILE A 448 -6.45 1.30 -9.49
N PRO A 449 -6.28 1.11 -10.82
CA PRO A 449 -5.96 -0.21 -11.38
C PRO A 449 -4.65 -0.85 -10.88
N ARG A 450 -3.68 -0.03 -10.46
CA ARG A 450 -2.42 -0.53 -9.88
C ARG A 450 -2.61 -0.93 -8.42
N LEU A 451 -3.51 -0.27 -7.69
CA LEU A 451 -3.88 -0.63 -6.34
C LEU A 451 -4.72 -1.91 -6.34
N GLU A 452 -5.69 -2.03 -7.24
CA GLU A 452 -6.47 -3.26 -7.47
C GLU A 452 -5.56 -4.45 -7.80
N LEU A 453 -4.55 -4.24 -8.67
CA LEU A 453 -3.55 -5.27 -8.95
C LEU A 453 -2.68 -5.62 -7.73
N CYS A 454 -2.40 -4.66 -6.85
CA CYS A 454 -1.72 -4.94 -5.58
C CYS A 454 -2.61 -5.72 -4.61
N ALA A 455 -3.92 -5.44 -4.57
CA ALA A 455 -4.89 -6.21 -3.78
C ALA A 455 -4.96 -7.66 -4.27
N ALA A 456 -4.95 -7.88 -5.59
CA ALA A 456 -4.87 -9.22 -6.16
C ALA A 456 -3.59 -9.97 -5.75
N VAL A 457 -2.43 -9.30 -5.76
CA VAL A 457 -1.19 -9.89 -5.22
C VAL A 457 -1.33 -10.22 -3.72
N LEU A 458 -1.93 -9.33 -2.93
CA LEU A 458 -2.18 -9.57 -1.50
C LEU A 458 -3.08 -10.79 -1.27
N ALA A 459 -4.11 -11.00 -2.11
CA ALA A 459 -4.97 -12.18 -2.04
C ALA A 459 -4.21 -13.48 -2.32
N VAL A 460 -3.27 -13.48 -3.26
CA VAL A 460 -2.39 -14.63 -3.51
C VAL A 460 -1.48 -14.90 -2.31
N GLU A 461 -0.85 -13.86 -1.73
CA GLU A 461 -0.04 -13.99 -0.52
C GLU A 461 -0.85 -14.58 0.66
N VAL A 462 -2.10 -14.15 0.81
CA VAL A 462 -3.01 -14.69 1.85
C VAL A 462 -3.34 -16.15 1.60
N ALA A 463 -3.68 -16.53 0.36
CA ALA A 463 -3.99 -17.91 0.02
C ALA A 463 -2.79 -18.84 0.24
N GLU A 464 -1.59 -18.44 -0.18
CA GLU A 464 -0.36 -19.21 0.04
C GLU A 464 -0.06 -19.42 1.52
N LEU A 465 -0.21 -18.37 2.33
CA LEU A 465 -0.05 -18.47 3.78
C LEU A 465 -1.03 -19.48 4.38
N ILE A 466 -2.31 -19.41 3.99
CA ILE A 466 -3.36 -20.31 4.48
C ILE A 466 -3.05 -21.77 4.09
N VAL A 467 -2.71 -22.01 2.82
CA VAL A 467 -2.40 -23.35 2.30
C VAL A 467 -1.15 -23.92 2.97
N ALA A 468 -0.13 -23.09 3.23
CA ALA A 468 1.09 -23.52 3.88
C ALA A 468 0.91 -23.85 5.37
N GLU A 469 -0.05 -23.22 6.05
CA GLU A 469 -0.21 -23.32 7.50
C GLU A 469 -1.36 -24.21 7.97
N MET A 470 -2.46 -24.34 7.21
CA MET A 470 -3.67 -25.03 7.70
C MET A 470 -3.59 -26.56 7.75
N ASP A 471 -2.52 -27.18 7.24
CA ASP A 471 -2.33 -28.64 7.26
C ASP A 471 -3.53 -29.43 6.66
N ILE A 472 -4.22 -28.84 5.68
CA ILE A 472 -5.32 -29.48 4.92
C ILE A 472 -5.13 -29.32 3.42
N SER A 473 -5.68 -30.27 2.67
CA SER A 473 -5.85 -30.13 1.22
C SER A 473 -7.16 -29.40 0.92
N PHE A 474 -7.09 -28.38 0.06
CA PHE A 474 -8.25 -27.72 -0.51
C PHE A 474 -8.57 -28.32 -1.88
N ASP A 475 -9.82 -28.67 -2.12
CA ASP A 475 -10.31 -29.20 -3.40
C ASP A 475 -10.37 -28.11 -4.47
N ASN A 476 -10.65 -26.87 -4.05
CA ASN A 476 -10.72 -25.71 -4.93
C ASN A 476 -10.27 -24.45 -4.20
N ILE A 477 -9.61 -23.55 -4.93
CA ILE A 477 -9.20 -22.23 -4.45
C ILE A 477 -9.63 -21.22 -5.51
N GLU A 478 -10.49 -20.29 -5.12
CA GLU A 478 -11.04 -19.26 -5.98
C GLU A 478 -10.75 -17.86 -5.47
N TYR A 479 -10.46 -16.97 -6.42
CA TYR A 479 -10.10 -15.58 -6.16
C TYR A 479 -11.13 -14.66 -6.79
N TYR A 480 -11.52 -13.65 -6.05
CA TYR A 480 -12.59 -12.73 -6.42
C TYR A 480 -12.06 -11.30 -6.40
N THR A 481 -12.30 -10.59 -7.50
CA THR A 481 -12.01 -9.16 -7.60
C THR A 481 -13.11 -8.47 -8.39
N ASP A 482 -13.37 -7.23 -8.03
CA ASP A 482 -14.32 -6.35 -8.70
C ASP A 482 -13.67 -5.51 -9.82
N SER A 483 -12.39 -5.74 -10.10
CA SER A 483 -11.66 -5.10 -11.18
C SER A 483 -11.61 -5.96 -12.44
N LYS A 484 -12.41 -5.58 -13.45
CA LYS A 484 -12.26 -6.14 -14.80
C LYS A 484 -10.90 -5.85 -15.42
N VAL A 485 -10.22 -4.78 -14.99
CA VAL A 485 -8.89 -4.43 -15.48
C VAL A 485 -7.87 -5.46 -15.00
N VAL A 486 -7.92 -5.84 -13.72
CA VAL A 486 -7.07 -6.89 -13.15
C VAL A 486 -7.33 -8.23 -13.83
N LEU A 487 -8.60 -8.62 -14.00
CA LEU A 487 -8.93 -9.85 -14.75
C LEU A 487 -8.40 -9.79 -16.18
N GLY A 488 -8.57 -8.64 -16.85
CA GLY A 488 -8.02 -8.40 -18.18
C GLY A 488 -6.49 -8.53 -18.24
N TYR A 489 -5.78 -8.18 -17.16
CA TYR A 489 -4.33 -8.41 -17.05
C TYR A 489 -3.96 -9.88 -16.86
N ILE A 490 -4.69 -10.58 -15.99
CA ILE A 490 -4.44 -12.00 -15.64
C ILE A 490 -4.74 -12.92 -16.83
N TYR A 491 -5.82 -12.66 -17.57
CA TYR A 491 -6.20 -13.44 -18.75
C TYR A 491 -5.42 -13.05 -20.02
N ASN A 492 -4.56 -12.04 -19.96
CA ASN A 492 -3.83 -11.58 -21.13
C ASN A 492 -2.70 -12.53 -21.51
N GLN A 493 -2.75 -13.07 -22.72
CA GLN A 493 -1.71 -13.95 -23.26
C GLN A 493 -0.88 -13.30 -24.38
N THR A 494 -1.23 -12.10 -24.84
CA THR A 494 -0.72 -11.56 -26.12
C THR A 494 -0.05 -10.19 -26.00
N ARG A 495 -0.47 -9.34 -25.06
CA ARG A 495 0.02 -7.96 -24.94
C ARG A 495 1.17 -7.85 -23.95
N ARG A 496 2.17 -7.03 -24.29
CA ARG A 496 3.27 -6.71 -23.39
C ARG A 496 2.84 -5.63 -22.39
N PHE A 497 3.09 -5.89 -21.12
CA PHE A 497 2.87 -4.92 -20.05
C PHE A 497 4.16 -4.17 -19.70
N TYR A 498 4.00 -2.94 -19.18
CA TYR A 498 5.09 -2.27 -18.49
C TYR A 498 5.56 -3.09 -17.28
N VAL A 499 6.86 -2.98 -16.95
CA VAL A 499 7.55 -3.79 -15.93
C VAL A 499 6.76 -3.90 -14.61
N TYR A 500 6.19 -2.79 -14.12
CA TYR A 500 5.42 -2.78 -12.87
C TYR A 500 4.22 -3.74 -12.87
N VAL A 501 3.44 -3.73 -13.97
CA VAL A 501 2.24 -4.57 -14.14
C VAL A 501 2.67 -5.99 -14.47
N HIS A 502 3.66 -6.15 -15.35
CA HIS A 502 4.21 -7.45 -15.72
C HIS A 502 4.66 -8.25 -14.49
N ASN A 503 5.49 -7.66 -13.61
CA ASN A 503 6.02 -8.36 -12.44
C ASN A 503 4.92 -8.83 -11.47
N ARG A 504 3.84 -8.04 -11.32
CA ARG A 504 2.72 -8.40 -10.44
C ARG A 504 1.80 -9.46 -11.04
N VAL A 505 1.54 -9.36 -12.34
CA VAL A 505 0.80 -10.41 -13.06
C VAL A 505 1.58 -11.72 -13.03
N GLN A 506 2.90 -11.68 -13.26
CA GLN A 506 3.76 -12.85 -13.11
C GLN A 506 3.71 -13.41 -11.69
N ARG A 507 3.77 -12.55 -10.67
CA ARG A 507 3.64 -12.99 -9.26
C ARG A 507 2.31 -13.68 -8.97
N ILE A 508 1.21 -13.20 -9.56
CA ILE A 508 -0.12 -13.83 -9.43
C ILE A 508 -0.14 -15.18 -10.16
N LEU A 509 0.36 -15.22 -11.40
CA LEU A 509 0.33 -16.41 -12.24
C LEU A 509 1.35 -17.50 -11.83
N GLN A 510 2.34 -17.16 -11.00
CA GLN A 510 3.25 -18.14 -10.39
C GLN A 510 2.51 -19.13 -9.48
N SER A 511 1.41 -18.70 -8.88
CA SER A 511 0.70 -19.47 -7.84
C SER A 511 -0.77 -19.72 -8.17
N THR A 512 -1.30 -19.07 -9.20
CA THR A 512 -2.71 -19.18 -9.59
C THR A 512 -2.86 -19.32 -11.11
N ARG A 513 -4.01 -19.84 -11.54
CA ARG A 513 -4.40 -19.92 -12.95
C ARG A 513 -5.51 -18.92 -13.25
N PRO A 514 -5.59 -18.38 -14.48
CA PRO A 514 -6.62 -17.41 -14.84
C PRO A 514 -8.05 -17.86 -14.50
N HIS A 515 -8.40 -19.13 -14.72
CA HIS A 515 -9.74 -19.66 -14.46
C HIS A 515 -10.17 -19.65 -12.98
N GLN A 516 -9.21 -19.56 -12.04
CA GLN A 516 -9.48 -19.43 -10.60
C GLN A 516 -9.93 -18.01 -10.23
N TRP A 517 -9.70 -17.02 -11.10
CA TRP A 517 -10.08 -15.63 -10.88
C TRP A 517 -11.47 -15.36 -11.45
N LYS A 518 -12.36 -14.89 -10.58
CA LYS A 518 -13.75 -14.56 -10.86
C LYS A 518 -14.00 -13.07 -10.65
N TYR A 519 -14.93 -12.55 -11.44
CA TYR A 519 -15.40 -11.19 -11.32
C TYR A 519 -16.53 -11.11 -10.29
N VAL A 520 -16.40 -10.19 -9.32
CA VAL A 520 -17.52 -9.78 -8.47
C VAL A 520 -18.02 -8.44 -8.98
N PRO A 521 -19.27 -8.31 -9.45
CA PRO A 521 -19.78 -7.04 -9.94
C PRO A 521 -19.79 -5.95 -8.86
N SER A 522 -18.89 -4.97 -8.95
CA SER A 522 -19.04 -3.68 -8.27
C SER A 522 -19.87 -2.76 -9.17
N GLY A 523 -21.15 -2.63 -8.82
CA GLY A 523 -22.15 -1.89 -9.60
C GLY A 523 -23.46 -2.65 -9.76
N LEU A 524 -23.92 -3.31 -8.69
CA LEU A 524 -25.10 -4.18 -8.69
C LEU A 524 -26.36 -3.44 -9.17
N GLU A 525 -26.50 -2.15 -8.86
CA GLU A 525 -27.72 -1.40 -9.15
C GLU A 525 -27.93 -1.13 -10.66
N LEU A 526 -26.88 -0.75 -11.41
CA LEU A 526 -27.00 -0.52 -12.86
C LEU A 526 -27.11 -1.83 -13.64
N CYS A 527 -26.52 -2.92 -13.13
CA CYS A 527 -26.71 -4.26 -13.68
C CYS A 527 -28.13 -4.79 -13.41
N ALA A 528 -28.68 -4.53 -12.22
CA ALA A 528 -30.07 -4.87 -11.90
C ALA A 528 -31.06 -4.13 -12.82
N ALA A 529 -30.76 -2.86 -13.17
CA ALA A 529 -31.54 -2.13 -14.15
C ALA A 529 -31.49 -2.76 -15.56
N VAL A 530 -30.33 -3.23 -16.03
CA VAL A 530 -30.24 -3.97 -17.30
C VAL A 530 -31.07 -5.26 -17.24
N LEU A 531 -30.97 -6.02 -16.15
CA LEU A 531 -31.73 -7.26 -15.96
C LEU A 531 -33.25 -7.01 -15.94
N ALA A 532 -33.70 -5.92 -15.32
CA ALA A 532 -35.11 -5.56 -15.31
C ALA A 532 -35.65 -5.32 -16.74
N VAL A 533 -34.85 -4.72 -17.62
CA VAL A 533 -35.20 -4.55 -19.05
C VAL A 533 -35.26 -5.90 -19.77
N GLU A 534 -34.28 -6.78 -19.56
CA GLU A 534 -34.24 -8.11 -20.17
C GLU A 534 -35.43 -8.99 -19.75
N VAL A 535 -35.81 -8.92 -18.46
CA VAL A 535 -36.99 -9.62 -17.94
C VAL A 535 -38.27 -9.06 -18.57
N ALA A 536 -38.40 -7.73 -18.68
CA ALA A 536 -39.56 -7.12 -19.33
C ALA A 536 -39.66 -7.48 -20.82
N GLU A 537 -38.55 -7.47 -21.56
CA GLU A 537 -38.49 -7.91 -22.96
C GLU A 537 -38.93 -9.37 -23.11
N LEU A 538 -38.45 -10.26 -22.23
CA LEU A 538 -38.83 -11.67 -22.23
C LEU A 538 -40.32 -11.84 -21.95
N ILE A 539 -40.86 -11.14 -20.94
CA ILE A 539 -42.30 -11.19 -20.61
C ILE A 539 -43.13 -10.69 -21.79
N VAL A 540 -42.75 -9.57 -22.42
CA VAL A 540 -43.47 -9.03 -23.59
C VAL A 540 -43.39 -9.96 -24.79
N ALA A 541 -42.27 -10.66 -24.99
CA ALA A 541 -42.11 -11.59 -26.11
C ALA A 541 -42.91 -12.89 -25.93
N GLU A 542 -43.05 -13.37 -24.69
CA GLU A 542 -43.68 -14.66 -24.38
C GLU A 542 -45.17 -14.55 -24.00
N MET A 543 -45.68 -13.35 -23.72
CA MET A 543 -47.07 -13.15 -23.34
C MET A 543 -47.96 -12.74 -24.52
N ASP A 544 -49.04 -13.49 -24.76
CA ASP A 544 -50.05 -13.24 -25.80
C ASP A 544 -51.02 -12.08 -25.47
N ILE A 545 -50.59 -11.10 -24.67
CA ILE A 545 -51.39 -9.91 -24.31
C ILE A 545 -50.58 -8.63 -24.52
N SER A 546 -51.28 -7.54 -24.88
CA SER A 546 -50.67 -6.21 -24.98
C SER A 546 -50.67 -5.52 -23.62
N PHE A 547 -49.54 -4.95 -23.23
CA PHE A 547 -49.42 -4.12 -22.02
C PHE A 547 -49.69 -2.65 -22.34
N ASP A 548 -50.62 -2.01 -21.61
CA ASP A 548 -50.93 -0.58 -21.78
C ASP A 548 -49.77 0.33 -21.34
N ASN A 549 -49.01 -0.09 -20.32
CA ASN A 549 -47.85 0.63 -19.80
C ASN A 549 -46.85 -0.33 -19.15
N ILE A 550 -45.55 -0.03 -19.27
CA ILE A 550 -44.44 -0.76 -18.64
C ILE A 550 -43.59 0.25 -17.88
N GLU A 551 -43.52 0.08 -16.56
CA GLU A 551 -42.78 0.95 -15.64
C GLU A 551 -41.72 0.16 -14.89
N TYR A 552 -40.55 0.77 -14.68
CA TYR A 552 -39.39 0.19 -14.02
C TYR A 552 -39.13 0.95 -12.73
N TYR A 553 -38.88 0.22 -11.64
CA TYR A 553 -38.63 0.81 -10.33
C TYR A 553 -37.23 0.44 -9.83
N THR A 554 -36.49 1.41 -9.31
CA THR A 554 -35.19 1.20 -8.66
C THR A 554 -35.08 2.05 -7.39
N ASP A 555 -34.39 1.54 -6.38
CA ASP A 555 -34.04 2.27 -5.16
C ASP A 555 -32.72 3.04 -5.28
N SER A 556 -32.09 3.02 -6.45
CA SER A 556 -30.88 3.77 -6.75
C SER A 556 -31.16 5.09 -7.44
N LYS A 557 -30.98 6.19 -6.70
CA LYS A 557 -30.99 7.54 -7.29
C LYS A 557 -29.81 7.78 -8.23
N VAL A 558 -28.71 7.05 -8.04
CA VAL A 558 -27.52 7.15 -8.90
C VAL A 558 -27.80 6.53 -10.27
N VAL A 559 -28.43 5.35 -10.32
CA VAL A 559 -28.86 4.72 -11.58
C VAL A 559 -29.86 5.61 -12.32
N LEU A 560 -30.82 6.19 -11.62
CA LEU A 560 -31.76 7.14 -12.22
C LEU A 560 -31.03 8.37 -12.76
N GLY A 561 -30.05 8.89 -12.02
CA GLY A 561 -29.15 9.95 -12.50
C GLY A 561 -28.40 9.57 -13.78
N TYR A 562 -27.98 8.31 -13.92
CA TYR A 562 -27.33 7.81 -15.13
C TYR A 562 -28.28 7.70 -16.32
N ILE A 563 -29.49 7.19 -16.10
CA ILE A 563 -30.51 7.00 -17.14
C ILE A 563 -31.05 8.34 -17.64
N TYR A 564 -31.23 9.33 -16.75
CA TYR A 564 -31.74 10.66 -17.07
C TYR A 564 -30.69 11.66 -17.58
N ASN A 565 -29.40 11.32 -17.51
CA ASN A 565 -28.35 12.23 -17.96
C ASN A 565 -28.33 12.41 -19.49
N GLN A 566 -28.58 13.65 -19.94
CA GLN A 566 -28.53 14.04 -21.35
C GLN A 566 -27.28 14.85 -21.73
N THR A 567 -26.46 15.27 -20.76
CA THR A 567 -25.45 16.32 -20.95
C THR A 567 -24.03 15.82 -20.83
N ARG A 568 -23.75 14.90 -19.90
CA ARG A 568 -22.40 14.44 -19.62
C ARG A 568 -22.13 13.09 -20.27
N ARG A 569 -20.91 12.89 -20.77
CA ARG A 569 -20.49 11.61 -21.36
C ARG A 569 -19.99 10.68 -20.27
N PHE A 570 -20.40 9.42 -20.30
CA PHE A 570 -19.89 8.41 -19.36
C PHE A 570 -18.60 7.74 -19.86
N TYR A 571 -17.87 7.11 -18.94
CA TYR A 571 -16.89 6.09 -19.31
C TYR A 571 -17.58 4.82 -19.83
N VAL A 572 -16.80 3.94 -20.49
CA VAL A 572 -17.34 2.88 -21.36
C VAL A 572 -18.30 1.93 -20.64
N TYR A 573 -18.05 1.62 -19.36
CA TYR A 573 -18.85 0.66 -18.59
C TYR A 573 -20.28 1.15 -18.34
N VAL A 574 -20.43 2.36 -17.80
CA VAL A 574 -21.74 3.00 -17.58
C VAL A 574 -22.39 3.37 -18.90
N HIS A 575 -21.62 3.89 -19.86
CA HIS A 575 -22.13 4.21 -21.20
C HIS A 575 -22.82 3.02 -21.86
N ASN A 576 -22.17 1.86 -21.91
CA ASN A 576 -22.72 0.68 -22.59
C ASN A 576 -24.01 0.16 -21.91
N ARG A 577 -24.10 0.23 -20.58
CA ARG A 577 -25.30 -0.22 -19.83
C ARG A 577 -26.45 0.75 -19.95
N VAL A 578 -26.18 2.05 -19.81
CA VAL A 578 -27.19 3.09 -20.05
C VAL A 578 -27.69 3.00 -21.49
N GLN A 579 -26.81 2.78 -22.47
CA GLN A 579 -27.22 2.54 -23.86
C GLN A 579 -28.10 1.29 -23.98
N ARG A 580 -27.73 0.16 -23.38
CA ARG A 580 -28.56 -1.06 -23.39
C ARG A 580 -29.95 -0.85 -22.76
N ILE A 581 -30.03 -0.11 -21.66
CA ILE A 581 -31.30 0.24 -21.01
C ILE A 581 -32.14 1.13 -21.93
N LEU A 582 -31.52 2.15 -22.53
CA LEU A 582 -32.20 3.13 -23.38
C LEU A 582 -32.53 2.61 -24.79
N GLN A 583 -32.00 1.45 -25.20
CA GLN A 583 -32.41 0.77 -26.44
C GLN A 583 -33.85 0.27 -26.37
N SER A 584 -34.34 -0.06 -25.17
CA SER A 584 -35.63 -0.74 -24.98
C SER A 584 -36.57 0.02 -24.05
N THR A 585 -36.08 1.04 -23.36
CA THR A 585 -36.86 1.85 -22.42
C THR A 585 -36.58 3.34 -22.62
N ARG A 586 -37.49 4.18 -22.14
CA ARG A 586 -37.33 5.63 -22.09
C ARG A 586 -37.09 6.07 -20.64
N PRO A 587 -36.33 7.15 -20.40
CA PRO A 587 -36.06 7.63 -19.04
C PRO A 587 -37.32 7.79 -18.19
N HIS A 588 -38.40 8.33 -18.77
CA HIS A 588 -39.68 8.55 -18.06
C HIS A 588 -40.38 7.27 -17.58
N GLN A 589 -39.97 6.09 -18.05
CA GLN A 589 -40.50 4.80 -17.56
C GLN A 589 -39.82 4.37 -16.26
N TRP A 590 -38.72 5.01 -15.86
CA TRP A 590 -37.95 4.68 -14.67
C TRP A 590 -38.34 5.55 -13.48
N LYS A 591 -38.72 4.91 -12.37
CA LYS A 591 -39.20 5.56 -11.15
C LYS A 591 -38.38 5.14 -9.95
N TYR A 592 -38.28 6.04 -8.96
CA TYR A 592 -37.67 5.73 -7.69
C TYR A 592 -38.65 4.98 -6.77
N VAL A 593 -38.17 3.94 -6.09
CA VAL A 593 -38.86 3.30 -4.96
C VAL A 593 -37.94 3.27 -3.75
N PRO A 594 -38.37 3.60 -2.52
CA PRO A 594 -37.52 3.43 -1.35
C PRO A 594 -37.14 1.95 -1.14
N SER A 595 -35.91 1.65 -0.72
CA SER A 595 -35.44 0.25 -0.55
C SER A 595 -36.36 -0.60 0.32
N GLY A 596 -36.90 -0.05 1.42
CA GLY A 596 -37.84 -0.77 2.31
C GLY A 596 -39.20 -1.12 1.67
N LEU A 597 -39.51 -0.56 0.49
CA LEU A 597 -40.73 -0.82 -0.29
C LEU A 597 -40.44 -1.53 -1.62
N ASN A 598 -39.19 -1.88 -1.91
CA ASN A 598 -38.79 -2.56 -3.13
C ASN A 598 -38.96 -4.09 -2.98
N PRO A 599 -39.93 -4.74 -3.64
CA PRO A 599 -40.12 -6.18 -3.50
C PRO A 599 -38.89 -6.98 -3.95
N ALA A 600 -38.11 -6.46 -4.91
CA ALA A 600 -36.90 -7.12 -5.40
C ALA A 600 -35.82 -7.29 -4.32
N ASP A 601 -35.87 -6.50 -3.23
CA ASP A 601 -34.96 -6.65 -2.09
C ASP A 601 -35.10 -8.04 -1.44
N HIS A 602 -36.30 -8.62 -1.40
CA HIS A 602 -36.52 -9.96 -0.85
C HIS A 602 -35.79 -11.06 -1.64
N GLY A 603 -35.67 -10.88 -2.97
CA GLY A 603 -34.90 -11.78 -3.83
C GLY A 603 -33.39 -11.60 -3.71
N SER A 604 -32.92 -10.39 -3.42
CA SER A 604 -31.49 -10.10 -3.26
C SER A 604 -30.94 -10.37 -1.85
N ARG A 605 -31.80 -10.40 -0.81
CA ARG A 605 -31.38 -10.52 0.61
C ARG A 605 -31.78 -11.83 1.29
N SER A 606 -32.42 -12.75 0.57
CA SER A 606 -32.97 -14.03 1.06
C SER A 606 -34.03 -13.88 2.17
N VAL A 607 -35.11 -14.65 2.06
CA VAL A 607 -36.22 -14.68 3.04
C VAL A 607 -36.49 -16.13 3.41
N THR A 608 -36.81 -16.39 4.68
CA THR A 608 -37.17 -17.74 5.12
C THR A 608 -38.48 -18.19 4.47
N ALA A 609 -38.62 -19.48 4.14
CA ALA A 609 -39.80 -20.00 3.41
C ALA A 609 -41.13 -19.67 4.13
N ALA A 610 -41.15 -19.71 5.46
CA ALA A 610 -42.33 -19.38 6.27
C ALA A 610 -42.72 -17.89 6.23
N GLN A 611 -41.79 -17.00 5.86
CA GLN A 611 -42.03 -15.56 5.80
C GLN A 611 -42.41 -15.08 4.40
N LEU A 612 -42.23 -15.89 3.35
CA LEU A 612 -42.48 -15.50 1.95
C LEU A 612 -43.91 -14.95 1.74
N SER A 613 -44.91 -15.61 2.32
CA SER A 613 -46.32 -15.18 2.26
C SER A 613 -46.60 -13.84 2.93
N ASN A 614 -45.73 -13.41 3.85
CA ASN A 614 -45.87 -12.16 4.59
C ASN A 614 -45.01 -11.03 3.99
N THR A 615 -44.38 -11.26 2.83
CA THR A 615 -43.57 -10.26 2.11
C THR A 615 -44.32 -9.68 0.93
N THR A 616 -43.83 -8.54 0.42
CA THR A 616 -44.35 -7.93 -0.81
C THR A 616 -43.92 -8.67 -2.09
N TRP A 617 -43.18 -9.78 -1.99
CA TRP A 617 -42.67 -10.53 -3.14
C TRP A 617 -43.79 -11.10 -4.03
N LEU A 618 -44.86 -11.62 -3.42
CA LEU A 618 -45.98 -12.25 -4.14
C LEU A 618 -47.15 -11.28 -4.37
N GLU A 619 -47.37 -10.33 -3.46
CA GLU A 619 -48.52 -9.40 -3.51
C GLU A 619 -48.18 -8.07 -4.20
N GLY A 620 -46.88 -7.79 -4.39
CA GLY A 620 -46.41 -6.48 -4.83
C GLY A 620 -46.49 -5.41 -3.71
N PRO A 621 -45.98 -4.20 -3.97
CA PRO A 621 -45.98 -3.13 -2.98
C PRO A 621 -47.32 -2.40 -2.95
N ALA A 622 -47.81 -2.07 -1.74
CA ALA A 622 -49.15 -1.53 -1.52
C ALA A 622 -49.47 -0.20 -2.25
N PHE A 623 -48.44 0.56 -2.65
CA PHE A 623 -48.63 1.81 -3.39
C PHE A 623 -49.14 1.61 -4.83
N LEU A 624 -49.00 0.40 -5.40
CA LEU A 624 -49.60 0.09 -6.70
C LEU A 624 -51.11 -0.06 -6.63
N LEU A 625 -51.66 -0.41 -5.46
CA LEU A 625 -53.10 -0.60 -5.24
C LEU A 625 -53.81 0.69 -4.77
N LYS A 626 -53.07 1.61 -4.14
CA LYS A 626 -53.63 2.84 -3.54
C LYS A 626 -52.88 4.08 -4.07
N PRO A 627 -53.44 4.79 -5.07
CA PRO A 627 -52.82 5.99 -5.65
C PRO A 627 -52.53 7.11 -4.64
N SER A 628 -53.24 7.14 -3.51
CA SER A 628 -53.07 8.11 -2.42
C SER A 628 -51.78 7.93 -1.60
N LEU A 629 -51.06 6.83 -1.77
CA LEU A 629 -49.77 6.55 -1.10
C LEU A 629 -48.55 6.85 -2.01
N GLN A 630 -48.76 7.49 -3.16
CA GLN A 630 -47.67 7.85 -4.06
C GLN A 630 -46.70 8.84 -3.39
N VAL A 631 -45.42 8.48 -3.41
CA VAL A 631 -44.30 9.38 -3.16
C VAL A 631 -44.33 10.47 -4.25
N PRO A 632 -44.09 11.76 -3.95
CA PRO A 632 -44.20 12.83 -4.94
C PRO A 632 -43.30 12.55 -6.16
N PRO A 633 -43.76 12.87 -7.39
CA PRO A 633 -42.97 12.70 -8.60
C PRO A 633 -41.80 13.69 -8.55
N PHE A 634 -40.59 13.18 -8.29
CA PHE A 634 -39.39 14.00 -8.37
C PHE A 634 -38.98 14.09 -9.85
N GLU A 635 -39.24 15.23 -10.50
CA GLU A 635 -39.14 15.39 -11.96
C GLU A 635 -37.72 15.66 -12.49
N ASN A 636 -36.65 15.55 -11.69
CA ASN A 636 -35.27 15.64 -12.21
C ASN A 636 -34.29 14.79 -11.40
N TYR A 637 -33.94 13.62 -11.93
CA TYR A 637 -32.80 12.82 -11.45
C TYR A 637 -31.51 13.39 -12.05
N ASN A 638 -31.01 14.47 -11.45
CA ASN A 638 -29.69 15.01 -11.80
C ASN A 638 -28.58 14.07 -11.31
N LEU A 639 -27.46 14.05 -12.04
CA LEU A 639 -26.24 13.40 -11.57
C LEU A 639 -25.81 14.01 -10.22
N VAL A 640 -25.55 13.16 -9.23
CA VAL A 640 -25.11 13.56 -7.89
C VAL A 640 -23.59 13.81 -7.93
N ASP A 641 -23.16 15.02 -7.57
CA ASP A 641 -21.76 15.47 -7.62
C ASP A 641 -20.97 15.00 -8.86
N PRO A 642 -21.31 15.48 -10.06
CA PRO A 642 -20.78 14.95 -11.31
C PRO A 642 -19.30 15.27 -11.55
N ALA A 643 -18.69 16.09 -10.69
CA ALA A 643 -17.27 16.43 -10.72
C ALA A 643 -16.42 15.45 -9.89
N ALA A 644 -17.01 14.87 -8.84
CA ALA A 644 -16.41 13.79 -8.06
C ALA A 644 -16.75 12.39 -8.61
N ASP A 645 -17.82 12.26 -9.40
CA ASP A 645 -18.21 11.00 -10.03
C ASP A 645 -17.18 10.54 -11.08
N ILE A 646 -16.47 9.46 -10.74
CA ILE A 646 -15.42 8.86 -11.58
C ILE A 646 -15.94 8.29 -12.90
N GLU A 647 -17.25 8.01 -13.00
CA GLU A 647 -17.88 7.44 -14.19
C GLU A 647 -18.29 8.51 -15.23
N VAL A 648 -18.14 9.79 -14.89
CA VAL A 648 -18.52 10.94 -15.72
C VAL A 648 -17.28 11.62 -16.30
N ARG A 649 -17.23 11.79 -17.63
CA ARG A 649 -16.12 12.45 -18.33
C ARG A 649 -16.19 13.98 -18.19
N PRO A 650 -15.02 14.66 -18.08
CA PRO A 650 -14.96 16.13 -18.04
C PRO A 650 -15.41 16.77 -19.36
N PHE A 651 -15.94 17.99 -19.26
CA PHE A 651 -16.56 18.75 -20.36
C PHE A 651 -15.54 19.12 -21.46
N VAL A 652 -15.95 19.06 -22.73
CA VAL A 652 -15.17 19.58 -23.88
C VAL A 652 -16.03 20.60 -24.64
N THR A 653 -15.68 21.87 -24.55
CA THR A 653 -16.36 22.97 -25.25
C THR A 653 -15.85 23.06 -26.69
N THR A 654 -16.75 23.10 -27.67
CA THR A 654 -16.41 23.37 -29.08
C THR A 654 -16.94 24.74 -29.48
N ASN A 655 -16.08 25.58 -30.06
CA ASN A 655 -16.41 26.94 -30.48
C ASN A 655 -16.48 27.04 -32.01
N LEU A 656 -17.52 27.69 -32.54
CA LEU A 656 -17.62 28.05 -33.96
C LEU A 656 -16.94 29.41 -34.18
N THR A 657 -15.96 29.47 -35.09
CA THR A 657 -15.25 30.73 -35.41
C THR A 657 -15.80 31.30 -36.72
N ARG A 658 -16.45 32.47 -36.67
CA ARG A 658 -16.90 33.20 -37.86
C ARG A 658 -15.83 34.20 -38.28
N VAL A 659 -15.19 33.98 -39.42
CA VAL A 659 -14.09 34.84 -39.90
C VAL A 659 -14.66 36.16 -40.43
N THR A 660 -14.24 37.30 -39.86
CA THR A 660 -14.70 38.64 -40.26
C THR A 660 -13.74 39.36 -41.22
N LYS A 661 -12.50 38.89 -41.38
CA LYS A 661 -11.50 39.46 -42.29
C LYS A 661 -10.67 38.35 -42.96
N PRO A 662 -10.41 38.42 -44.28
CA PRO A 662 -9.67 37.39 -45.02
C PRO A 662 -8.14 37.55 -44.89
N ALA A 663 -7.63 37.70 -43.66
CA ALA A 663 -6.20 37.83 -43.42
C ALA A 663 -5.78 37.10 -42.14
N ILE A 664 -4.65 36.38 -42.20
CA ILE A 664 -4.03 35.79 -41.01
C ILE A 664 -3.46 36.93 -40.17
N ALA A 665 -3.89 37.03 -38.91
CA ALA A 665 -3.39 38.02 -37.98
C ALA A 665 -1.89 37.79 -37.70
N PRO A 666 -1.02 38.80 -37.89
CA PRO A 666 0.40 38.69 -37.58
C PRO A 666 0.75 38.27 -36.16
N THR A 667 -0.14 38.50 -35.18
CA THR A 667 0.01 37.97 -33.80
C THR A 667 0.16 36.45 -33.75
N CYS A 668 -0.42 35.71 -34.70
CA CYS A 668 -0.22 34.26 -34.80
C CYS A 668 1.25 33.88 -35.05
N PHE A 669 2.05 34.78 -35.64
CA PHE A 669 3.45 34.53 -35.94
C PHE A 669 4.34 34.58 -34.68
N GLU A 670 3.88 35.20 -33.59
CA GLU A 670 4.59 35.25 -32.30
C GLU A 670 4.79 33.88 -31.66
N ARG A 671 3.96 32.90 -32.03
CA ARG A 671 4.09 31.50 -31.61
C ARG A 671 5.33 30.81 -32.16
N PHE A 672 5.99 31.39 -33.16
CA PHE A 672 7.17 30.80 -33.79
C PHE A 672 8.44 31.51 -33.35
N SER A 673 9.45 30.74 -32.95
CA SER A 673 10.78 31.23 -32.58
C SER A 673 11.78 31.22 -33.74
N ASN A 674 11.41 30.62 -34.88
CA ASN A 674 12.26 30.45 -36.07
C ASN A 674 11.50 30.80 -37.36
N TYR A 675 12.12 31.62 -38.23
CA TYR A 675 11.57 32.02 -39.54
C TYR A 675 11.24 30.83 -40.45
N SER A 676 12.12 29.82 -40.54
CA SER A 676 11.89 28.66 -41.40
C SER A 676 10.79 27.73 -40.88
N ALA A 677 10.51 27.75 -39.58
CA ALA A 677 9.40 27.00 -38.99
C ALA A 677 8.07 27.71 -39.25
N LEU A 678 8.05 29.04 -39.13
CA LEU A 678 6.90 29.87 -39.50
C LEU A 678 6.51 29.65 -40.97
N LEU A 679 7.46 29.78 -41.90
CA LEU A 679 7.17 29.57 -43.33
C LEU A 679 6.65 28.15 -43.61
N ARG A 680 7.24 27.12 -43.01
CA ARG A 680 6.77 25.73 -43.18
C ARG A 680 5.36 25.53 -42.64
N ALA A 681 5.04 26.10 -41.49
CA ALA A 681 3.70 25.98 -40.91
C ALA A 681 2.65 26.65 -41.80
N ILE A 682 2.91 27.85 -42.30
CA ILE A 682 2.00 28.54 -43.23
C ILE A 682 1.91 27.78 -44.56
N ALA A 683 3.02 27.27 -45.10
CA ALA A 683 3.02 26.46 -46.32
C ALA A 683 2.24 25.15 -46.15
N GLN A 684 2.32 24.51 -44.97
CA GLN A 684 1.50 23.33 -44.66
C GLN A 684 0.02 23.66 -44.59
N LEU A 685 -0.36 24.82 -44.01
CA LEU A 685 -1.75 25.25 -44.02
C LEU A 685 -2.25 25.51 -45.45
N ILE A 686 -1.45 26.17 -46.29
CA ILE A 686 -1.77 26.36 -47.71
C ILE A 686 -1.92 25.00 -48.41
N HIS A 687 -1.03 24.05 -48.13
CA HIS A 687 -1.08 22.71 -48.69
C HIS A 687 -2.35 21.96 -48.28
N VAL A 688 -2.70 21.98 -46.99
CA VAL A 688 -3.90 21.34 -46.48
C VAL A 688 -5.15 21.97 -47.11
N ILE A 689 -5.22 23.30 -47.20
CA ILE A 689 -6.33 23.99 -47.88
C ILE A 689 -6.46 23.52 -49.34
N ARG A 690 -5.35 23.43 -50.08
CA ARG A 690 -5.34 22.90 -51.45
C ARG A 690 -5.81 21.44 -51.51
N SER A 691 -5.37 20.60 -50.57
CA SER A 691 -5.73 19.18 -50.50
C SER A 691 -7.21 18.94 -50.18
N PHE A 692 -7.85 19.90 -49.50
CA PHE A 692 -9.30 19.91 -49.32
C PHE A 692 -10.05 20.43 -50.56
N ASN A 693 -9.46 21.36 -51.31
CA ASN A 693 -10.10 21.96 -52.49
C ASN A 693 -9.94 21.14 -53.78
N HIS A 694 -8.92 20.29 -53.90
CA HIS A 694 -8.73 19.40 -55.05
C HIS A 694 -9.31 18.00 -54.78
N SER A 695 -10.36 17.63 -55.52
CA SER A 695 -10.99 16.30 -55.53
C SER A 695 -10.31 15.30 -56.48
N ASN A 696 -9.00 15.44 -56.75
CA ASN A 696 -8.30 14.51 -57.63
C ASN A 696 -7.81 13.27 -56.85
N GLN A 697 -8.50 12.16 -57.07
CA GLN A 697 -8.35 10.85 -56.41
C GLN A 697 -7.03 10.09 -56.70
N THR A 698 -6.07 10.70 -57.39
CA THR A 698 -4.84 10.01 -57.84
C THR A 698 -3.55 10.48 -57.15
N SER A 699 -3.63 11.42 -56.19
CA SER A 699 -2.48 11.81 -55.35
C SER A 699 -2.66 11.35 -53.90
N SER A 700 -1.58 10.91 -53.26
CA SER A 700 -1.57 10.34 -51.88
C SER A 700 -1.90 11.34 -50.76
N CYS A 701 -2.25 12.58 -51.09
CA CYS A 701 -2.47 13.68 -50.14
C CYS A 701 -3.95 14.07 -50.15
N HIS A 702 -4.71 13.62 -49.15
CA HIS A 702 -6.13 13.95 -49.01
C HIS A 702 -6.49 14.37 -47.58
N GLY A 703 -7.39 15.34 -47.44
CA GLY A 703 -7.87 15.81 -46.15
C GLY A 703 -6.77 16.39 -45.23
N TRP A 704 -7.01 16.35 -43.92
CA TRP A 704 -6.05 16.82 -42.93
C TRP A 704 -4.90 15.81 -42.77
N HIS A 705 -3.69 16.22 -43.12
CA HIS A 705 -2.50 15.38 -42.98
C HIS A 705 -1.24 16.26 -42.90
N LEU A 706 -0.10 15.63 -42.60
CA LEU A 706 1.21 16.28 -42.54
C LEU A 706 2.09 15.77 -43.68
N CYS A 707 2.46 16.66 -44.59
CA CYS A 707 3.41 16.37 -45.66
C CYS A 707 4.43 17.51 -45.80
N ARG A 708 5.40 17.33 -46.70
CA ARG A 708 6.40 18.35 -47.02
C ARG A 708 5.83 19.29 -48.09
N PRO A 709 5.70 20.61 -47.82
CA PRO A 709 5.21 21.57 -48.81
C PRO A 709 6.17 21.69 -49.99
N THR A 710 5.60 21.97 -51.17
CA THR A 710 6.32 22.27 -52.41
C THR A 710 7.03 23.63 -52.33
N GLU A 711 8.02 23.87 -53.19
CA GLU A 711 8.71 25.17 -53.26
C GLU A 711 7.75 26.32 -53.62
N GLU A 712 6.75 26.05 -54.46
CA GLU A 712 5.71 27.02 -54.81
C GLU A 712 4.85 27.39 -53.58
N GLU A 713 4.47 26.43 -52.75
CA GLU A 713 3.73 26.67 -51.50
C GLU A 713 4.58 27.43 -50.48
N MET A 714 5.88 27.14 -50.41
CA MET A 714 6.83 27.88 -49.60
C MET A 714 6.97 29.34 -50.07
N ALA A 715 6.97 29.58 -51.39
CA ALA A 715 6.96 30.93 -51.96
C ALA A 715 5.66 31.68 -51.64
N LYS A 716 4.50 31.02 -51.77
CA LYS A 716 3.19 31.60 -51.39
C LYS A 716 3.10 31.88 -49.89
N ALA A 717 3.65 31.01 -49.04
CA ALA A 717 3.74 31.24 -47.61
C ALA A 717 4.59 32.48 -47.28
N LYS A 718 5.72 32.68 -47.99
CA LYS A 718 6.55 33.89 -47.86
C LYS A 718 5.74 35.14 -48.20
N ILE A 719 5.05 35.16 -49.34
CA ILE A 719 4.19 36.27 -49.75
C ILE A 719 3.10 36.54 -48.70
N CYS A 720 2.38 35.51 -48.27
CA CYS A 720 1.30 35.61 -47.29
C CYS A 720 1.76 36.23 -45.96
N VAL A 721 2.87 35.72 -45.40
CA VAL A 721 3.41 36.21 -44.12
C VAL A 721 3.86 37.67 -44.23
N ILE A 722 4.54 38.03 -45.32
CA ILE A 722 5.04 39.39 -45.57
C ILE A 722 3.85 40.36 -45.75
N LYS A 723 2.89 40.00 -46.61
CA LYS A 723 1.70 40.79 -46.89
C LYS A 723 0.89 41.06 -45.62
N SER A 724 0.67 40.04 -44.78
CA SER A 724 -0.01 40.19 -43.49
C SER A 724 0.67 41.23 -42.60
N VAL A 725 2.00 41.18 -42.47
CA VAL A 725 2.74 42.14 -41.63
C VAL A 725 2.74 43.55 -42.24
N GLN A 726 2.91 43.68 -43.56
CA GLN A 726 2.87 44.98 -44.23
C GLN A 726 1.49 45.62 -44.14
N SER A 727 0.41 44.85 -44.33
CA SER A 727 -0.97 45.34 -44.21
C SER A 727 -1.33 45.80 -42.79
N GLU A 728 -0.73 45.20 -41.76
CA GLU A 728 -0.90 45.66 -40.37
C GLU A 728 -0.06 46.91 -40.08
N TYR A 729 1.24 46.87 -40.40
CA TYR A 729 2.20 47.87 -39.93
C TYR A 729 2.28 49.12 -40.81
N TYR A 730 2.03 48.99 -42.12
CA TYR A 730 2.12 50.08 -43.11
C TYR A 730 0.77 50.35 -43.77
N LYS A 731 -0.32 50.19 -43.02
CA LYS A 731 -1.69 50.30 -43.53
C LYS A 731 -1.96 51.64 -44.20
N GLU A 732 -1.49 52.74 -43.60
CA GLU A 732 -1.70 54.09 -44.12
C GLU A 732 -0.90 54.33 -45.39
N GLU A 733 0.37 53.91 -45.42
CA GLU A 733 1.22 54.03 -46.61
C GLU A 733 0.72 53.17 -47.77
N LEU A 734 0.28 51.94 -47.50
CA LEU A 734 -0.32 51.06 -48.50
C LEU A 734 -1.57 51.69 -49.11
N LYS A 735 -2.43 52.29 -48.27
CA LYS A 735 -3.61 53.00 -48.73
C LYS A 735 -3.22 54.17 -49.65
N CYS A 736 -2.26 54.99 -49.24
CA CYS A 736 -1.80 56.12 -50.05
C CYS A 736 -1.27 55.68 -51.42
N ILE A 737 -0.44 54.64 -51.47
CA ILE A 737 0.14 54.13 -52.72
C ILE A 737 -0.93 53.50 -53.61
N SER A 738 -1.89 52.77 -53.04
CA SER A 738 -2.99 52.16 -53.80
C SER A 738 -3.96 53.20 -54.40
N GLU A 739 -4.08 54.36 -53.76
CA GLU A 739 -4.94 55.48 -54.20
C GLU A 739 -4.15 56.53 -55.01
N GLU A 740 -2.89 56.25 -55.39
CA GLU A 740 -1.98 57.17 -56.08
C GLU A 740 -1.79 58.55 -55.38
N THR A 741 -1.95 58.59 -54.05
CA THR A 741 -1.74 59.79 -53.24
C THR A 741 -0.35 59.82 -52.61
N LYS A 742 0.16 61.04 -52.34
CA LYS A 742 1.50 61.21 -51.74
C LYS A 742 1.51 60.70 -50.29
N ILE A 743 2.48 59.84 -49.96
CA ILE A 743 2.72 59.36 -48.61
C ILE A 743 3.08 60.53 -47.67
N PRO A 744 2.60 60.55 -46.41
CA PRO A 744 2.96 61.58 -45.45
C PRO A 744 4.48 61.74 -45.28
N LEU A 745 4.96 63.00 -45.25
CA LEU A 745 6.38 63.32 -45.02
C LEU A 745 6.92 62.81 -43.68
N SER A 746 6.02 62.57 -42.71
CA SER A 746 6.33 61.99 -41.40
C SER A 746 6.53 60.47 -41.43
N SER A 747 6.14 59.78 -42.51
CA SER A 747 6.30 58.32 -42.59
C SER A 747 7.77 57.92 -42.66
N SER A 748 8.09 56.85 -41.95
CA SER A 748 9.41 56.22 -42.00
C SER A 748 9.79 55.69 -43.39
N LEU A 749 8.81 55.53 -44.27
CA LEU A 749 8.97 54.99 -45.62
C LEU A 749 9.15 56.06 -46.69
N TRP A 750 8.81 57.32 -46.43
CA TRP A 750 8.83 58.39 -47.44
C TRP A 750 10.18 58.49 -48.17
N LYS A 751 11.29 58.40 -47.43
CA LYS A 751 12.66 58.46 -48.00
C LYS A 751 13.02 57.28 -48.90
N LEU A 752 12.30 56.17 -48.81
CA LEU A 752 12.54 54.93 -49.55
C LEU A 752 11.77 54.88 -50.88
N HIS A 753 10.97 55.92 -51.21
CA HIS A 753 10.14 55.99 -52.42
C HIS A 753 9.42 54.66 -52.71
N PRO A 754 8.62 54.14 -51.76
CA PRO A 754 8.15 52.76 -51.82
C PRO A 754 7.21 52.53 -53.01
N ILE A 755 7.32 51.34 -53.62
CA ILE A 755 6.50 50.87 -54.74
C ILE A 755 5.78 49.57 -54.35
N LEU A 756 4.70 49.25 -55.06
CA LEU A 756 4.02 47.95 -54.96
C LEU A 756 4.47 47.05 -56.11
N ASP A 757 4.76 45.78 -55.81
CA ASP A 757 4.94 44.76 -56.83
C ASP A 757 3.62 44.12 -57.26
N ASN A 758 3.69 43.18 -58.21
CA ASN A 758 2.53 42.46 -58.74
C ASN A 758 1.80 41.61 -57.69
N ASP A 759 2.46 41.24 -56.59
CA ASP A 759 1.86 40.50 -55.48
C ASP A 759 1.22 41.44 -54.43
N GLY A 760 1.32 42.76 -54.65
CA GLY A 760 0.87 43.81 -53.75
C GLY A 760 1.75 43.94 -52.50
N LEU A 761 3.05 43.60 -52.61
CA LEU A 761 4.03 43.76 -51.55
C LEU A 761 4.76 45.10 -51.68
N LEU A 762 5.02 45.72 -50.54
CA LEU A 762 5.74 46.98 -50.47
C LEU A 762 7.26 46.75 -50.63
N ARG A 763 7.86 47.41 -51.62
CA ARG A 763 9.29 47.35 -51.95
C ARG A 763 9.92 48.74 -51.94
N VAL A 764 11.23 48.80 -51.76
CA VAL A 764 12.01 50.04 -51.86
C VAL A 764 12.07 50.49 -53.33
N GLY A 765 11.70 51.73 -53.62
CA GLY A 765 11.95 52.33 -54.93
C GLY A 765 13.39 52.83 -55.04
N GLY A 766 13.88 53.00 -56.27
CA GLY A 766 15.29 53.32 -56.44
C GLY A 766 15.72 53.71 -57.85
N ARG A 767 16.96 54.21 -57.93
CA ARG A 767 17.60 54.74 -59.15
C ARG A 767 18.30 53.68 -60.01
N ILE A 768 18.33 52.43 -59.55
CA ILE A 768 18.98 51.29 -60.22
C ILE A 768 17.98 50.32 -60.86
N ALA A 769 16.77 50.80 -61.17
CA ALA A 769 15.71 50.01 -61.80
C ALA A 769 16.13 49.44 -63.17
N HIS A 770 17.09 50.07 -63.85
CA HIS A 770 17.63 49.63 -65.15
C HIS A 770 18.92 48.80 -65.05
N ALA A 771 19.36 48.41 -63.85
CA ALA A 771 20.49 47.50 -63.69
C ALA A 771 20.08 46.06 -64.05
N GLU A 772 20.97 45.27 -64.64
CA GLU A 772 20.78 43.82 -64.92
C GLU A 772 20.86 42.97 -63.63
N LEU A 773 20.11 43.36 -62.60
CA LEU A 773 20.04 42.69 -61.30
C LEU A 773 18.60 42.28 -61.01
N GLY A 774 18.42 41.16 -60.32
CA GLY A 774 17.08 40.66 -59.97
C GLY A 774 16.29 41.63 -59.09
N ILE A 775 14.95 41.54 -59.18
CA ILE A 775 14.01 42.46 -58.49
C ILE A 775 14.22 42.52 -56.96
N ASP A 776 14.62 41.41 -56.34
CA ASP A 776 14.90 41.37 -54.90
C ASP A 776 16.14 42.19 -54.51
N THR A 777 17.08 42.40 -55.45
CA THR A 777 18.29 43.21 -55.25
C THR A 777 18.04 44.68 -55.58
N THR A 778 17.32 44.97 -56.68
CA THR A 778 17.03 46.34 -57.11
C THR A 778 15.92 46.99 -56.28
N HIS A 779 14.93 46.20 -55.87
CA HIS A 779 13.74 46.61 -55.13
C HIS A 779 13.45 45.64 -53.96
N PRO A 780 14.25 45.68 -52.88
CA PRO A 780 14.07 44.80 -51.73
C PRO A 780 12.74 45.06 -50.99
N LEU A 781 12.19 44.00 -50.40
CA LEU A 781 10.94 44.00 -49.64
C LEU A 781 11.08 44.78 -48.32
N ILE A 782 10.21 45.76 -48.12
CA ILE A 782 10.23 46.61 -46.93
C ILE A 782 9.59 45.88 -45.75
N MET A 783 10.30 45.77 -44.63
CA MET A 783 9.77 45.15 -43.40
C MET A 783 10.11 45.97 -42.15
N PRO A 784 9.23 45.98 -41.14
CA PRO A 784 9.50 46.65 -39.87
C PRO A 784 10.48 45.84 -39.01
N ALA A 785 11.65 46.40 -38.69
CA ALA A 785 12.67 45.69 -37.90
C ALA A 785 12.27 45.45 -36.43
N ARG A 786 11.24 46.15 -35.93
CA ARG A 786 10.74 46.02 -34.54
C ARG A 786 9.64 44.97 -34.40
N HIS A 787 9.00 44.57 -35.49
CA HIS A 787 8.00 43.51 -35.46
C HIS A 787 8.66 42.15 -35.18
N HIS A 788 7.90 41.20 -34.63
CA HIS A 788 8.41 39.86 -34.32
C HIS A 788 9.01 39.16 -35.55
N LEU A 789 8.36 39.27 -36.71
CA LEU A 789 8.88 38.76 -37.98
C LEU A 789 10.26 39.37 -38.34
N GLY A 790 10.45 40.66 -38.10
CA GLY A 790 11.76 41.32 -38.28
C GLY A 790 12.83 40.71 -37.37
N THR A 791 12.48 40.39 -36.12
CA THR A 791 13.37 39.68 -35.19
C THR A 791 13.68 38.25 -35.66
N LEU A 792 12.70 37.53 -36.19
CA LEU A 792 12.90 36.18 -36.74
C LEU A 792 13.83 36.20 -37.96
N LEU A 793 13.64 37.16 -38.89
CA LEU A 793 14.52 37.36 -40.04
C LEU A 793 15.96 37.67 -39.59
N ILE A 794 16.13 38.59 -38.64
CA ILE A 794 17.45 38.91 -38.08
C ILE A 794 18.11 37.68 -37.48
N ARG A 795 17.40 36.90 -36.65
CA ARG A 795 17.96 35.68 -36.03
C ARG A 795 18.31 34.62 -37.07
N HIS A 796 17.47 34.44 -38.09
CA HIS A 796 17.69 33.48 -39.16
C HIS A 796 18.98 33.78 -39.94
N TYR A 797 19.11 35.00 -40.46
CA TYR A 797 20.30 35.39 -41.22
C TYR A 797 21.54 35.61 -40.35
N HIS A 798 21.37 35.97 -39.07
CA HIS A 798 22.48 36.00 -38.13
C HIS A 798 23.10 34.61 -37.91
N GLY A 799 22.25 33.58 -37.86
CA GLY A 799 22.68 32.18 -37.81
C GLY A 799 23.30 31.70 -39.13
N SER A 800 22.76 32.12 -40.29
CA SER A 800 23.29 31.71 -41.59
C SER A 800 24.71 32.21 -41.85
N VAL A 801 25.02 33.46 -41.46
CA VAL A 801 26.39 34.02 -41.51
C VAL A 801 27.27 33.60 -40.33
N LYS A 802 26.89 32.53 -39.61
CA LYS A 802 27.66 31.93 -38.51
C LYS A 802 28.10 32.97 -37.45
N HIS A 803 27.21 33.89 -37.08
CA HIS A 803 27.43 34.86 -36.01
C HIS A 803 28.61 35.85 -36.24
N GLN A 804 29.02 36.08 -37.48
CA GLN A 804 30.15 36.97 -37.84
C GLN A 804 29.97 38.44 -37.43
N GLY A 805 28.75 38.86 -37.12
CA GLY A 805 28.47 40.16 -36.50
C GLY A 805 27.52 41.01 -37.33
N ARG A 806 27.39 42.28 -36.95
CA ARG A 806 26.32 43.15 -37.44
C ARG A 806 26.41 43.41 -38.95
N HIS A 807 27.59 43.73 -39.48
CA HIS A 807 27.76 44.05 -40.91
C HIS A 807 27.41 42.87 -41.82
N PHE A 808 27.91 41.68 -41.50
CA PHE A 808 27.59 40.46 -42.24
C PHE A 808 26.11 40.08 -42.13
N THR A 809 25.52 40.23 -40.94
CA THR A 809 24.09 39.97 -40.74
C THR A 809 23.22 40.94 -41.56
N GLU A 810 23.54 42.24 -41.55
CA GLU A 810 22.84 43.24 -42.35
C GLU A 810 23.00 42.96 -43.85
N GLY A 811 24.21 42.60 -44.30
CA GLY A 811 24.49 42.25 -45.69
C GLY A 811 23.69 41.03 -46.16
N ALA A 812 23.63 39.96 -45.36
CA ALA A 812 22.86 38.75 -45.70
C ALA A 812 21.36 39.01 -45.80
N ILE A 813 20.81 39.86 -44.92
CA ILE A 813 19.40 40.26 -44.97
C ILE A 813 19.11 41.03 -46.28
N ARG A 814 20.00 41.95 -46.67
CA ARG A 814 19.85 42.69 -47.93
C ARG A 814 20.02 41.79 -49.15
N ALA A 815 21.00 40.89 -49.15
CA ALA A 815 21.22 39.93 -50.23
C ALA A 815 20.04 38.98 -50.41
N ALA A 816 19.31 38.67 -49.32
CA ALA A 816 18.08 37.90 -49.36
C ALA A 816 16.83 38.70 -49.79
N GLY A 817 17.01 39.95 -50.21
CA GLY A 817 15.97 40.81 -50.77
C GLY A 817 15.11 41.53 -49.73
N PHE A 818 15.61 41.76 -48.52
CA PHE A 818 14.86 42.46 -47.47
C PHE A 818 15.49 43.81 -47.08
N TRP A 819 14.63 44.81 -46.91
CA TRP A 819 14.96 46.10 -46.36
C TRP A 819 14.27 46.30 -45.01
N LEU A 820 15.01 46.08 -43.91
CA LEU A 820 14.47 46.26 -42.56
C LEU A 820 14.56 47.73 -42.11
N VAL A 821 13.42 48.39 -41.90
CA VAL A 821 13.37 49.78 -41.41
C VAL A 821 13.88 49.84 -39.97
N GLY A 822 15.02 50.49 -39.75
CA GLY A 822 15.71 50.52 -38.45
C GLY A 822 16.63 49.31 -38.17
N ALA A 823 17.00 48.53 -39.20
CA ALA A 823 17.79 47.30 -39.11
C ALA A 823 18.96 47.39 -38.11
N LYS A 824 19.77 48.44 -38.22
CA LYS A 824 21.01 48.65 -37.47
C LYS A 824 20.84 48.47 -35.96
N ARG A 825 19.80 49.08 -35.37
CA ARG A 825 19.54 49.01 -33.93
C ARG A 825 19.00 47.64 -33.54
N SER A 826 18.02 47.12 -34.28
CA SER A 826 17.42 45.81 -34.01
C SER A 826 18.44 44.66 -34.11
N ILE A 827 19.33 44.71 -35.10
CA ILE A 827 20.42 43.72 -35.26
C ILE A 827 21.35 43.79 -34.04
N SER A 828 21.84 44.97 -33.65
CA SER A 828 22.68 45.11 -32.45
C SER A 828 22.01 44.51 -31.20
N THR A 829 20.72 44.79 -31.00
CA THR A 829 19.96 44.24 -29.87
C THR A 829 19.83 42.72 -29.93
N ALA A 830 19.56 42.16 -31.11
CA ALA A 830 19.44 40.71 -31.29
C ALA A 830 20.77 39.99 -31.05
N LEU A 831 21.87 40.55 -31.54
CA LEU A 831 23.23 40.05 -31.34
C LEU A 831 23.65 40.10 -29.87
N PHE A 832 23.35 41.20 -29.17
CA PHE A 832 23.62 41.34 -27.74
C PHE A 832 22.88 40.30 -26.90
N LYS A 833 21.65 39.91 -27.29
CA LYS A 833 20.86 38.87 -26.61
C LYS A 833 21.22 37.45 -27.06
N CYS A 834 22.05 37.27 -28.07
CA CYS A 834 22.40 35.96 -28.61
C CYS A 834 23.40 35.24 -27.67
N VAL A 835 23.03 34.06 -27.19
CA VAL A 835 23.86 33.23 -26.29
C VAL A 835 25.21 32.90 -26.93
N THR A 836 25.24 32.50 -28.20
CA THR A 836 26.47 32.19 -28.93
C THR A 836 27.39 33.41 -29.02
N CYS A 837 26.86 34.59 -29.37
CA CYS A 837 27.65 35.82 -29.41
C CYS A 837 28.15 36.25 -28.04
N ARG A 838 27.34 36.11 -26.98
CA ARG A 838 27.76 36.37 -25.59
C ARG A 838 28.89 35.46 -25.14
N LYS A 839 28.85 34.18 -25.53
CA LYS A 839 29.92 33.23 -25.24
C LYS A 839 31.21 33.55 -26.02
N LEU A 840 31.09 33.80 -27.33
CA LEU A 840 32.25 34.05 -28.20
C LEU A 840 32.89 35.43 -28.00
N ARG A 841 32.13 36.42 -27.54
CA ARG A 841 32.57 37.82 -27.39
C ARG A 841 32.48 38.32 -25.94
N GLY A 842 32.26 37.41 -24.98
CA GLY A 842 32.22 37.71 -23.56
C GLY A 842 33.61 38.09 -23.06
N LYS A 843 33.66 38.96 -22.04
CA LYS A 843 34.93 39.25 -21.35
C LYS A 843 35.33 38.02 -20.54
N ALA A 844 36.64 37.81 -20.34
CA ALA A 844 37.11 36.81 -19.39
C ALA A 844 36.68 37.22 -17.98
N GLU A 845 35.89 36.38 -17.32
CA GLU A 845 35.44 36.60 -15.94
C GLU A 845 36.49 36.06 -14.96
N CYS A 846 36.73 36.78 -13.86
CA CYS A 846 37.67 36.38 -12.82
C CYS A 846 36.92 35.68 -11.67
N GLN A 847 37.43 34.55 -11.16
CA GLN A 847 36.81 33.86 -10.03
C GLN A 847 36.89 34.71 -8.77
N GLN A 848 35.73 35.09 -8.20
CA GLN A 848 35.66 35.70 -6.88
C GLN A 848 35.60 34.61 -5.80
N MET A 849 36.44 34.73 -4.77
CA MET A 849 36.45 33.82 -3.64
C MET A 849 35.17 34.02 -2.80
N GLY A 850 34.43 32.94 -2.52
CA GLY A 850 33.19 33.00 -1.76
C GLY A 850 33.42 33.32 -0.28
N ASN A 851 32.48 34.02 0.34
CA ASN A 851 32.50 34.30 1.78
C ASN A 851 32.42 32.99 2.60
N LEU A 852 33.15 32.92 3.71
CA LEU A 852 33.12 31.75 4.59
C LEU A 852 31.76 31.63 5.33
N PRO A 853 31.23 30.42 5.53
CA PRO A 853 29.98 30.21 6.27
C PRO A 853 30.05 30.72 7.71
N PRO A 854 28.94 31.25 8.28
CA PRO A 854 28.92 31.78 9.65
C PRO A 854 29.33 30.76 10.70
N GLU A 855 29.07 29.46 10.48
CA GLU A 855 29.44 28.41 11.42
C GLU A 855 30.96 28.26 11.59
N ARG A 856 31.75 28.64 10.56
CA ARG A 856 33.22 28.63 10.62
C ARG A 856 33.83 29.87 11.25
N MET A 857 33.02 30.88 11.56
CA MET A 857 33.48 32.13 12.20
C MET A 857 33.09 32.24 13.67
N LYS A 858 32.37 31.25 14.23
CA LYS A 858 32.07 31.20 15.67
C LYS A 858 33.20 30.47 16.41
N VAL A 859 33.99 31.22 17.19
CA VAL A 859 34.95 30.67 18.16
C VAL A 859 34.15 30.17 19.38
N ALA A 860 34.53 29.00 19.90
CA ALA A 860 33.85 28.27 20.97
C ALA A 860 33.70 29.07 22.27
#